data_AF-A0A948ZLH3-F1
#
_entry.id   AF-A0A948ZLH3-F1
#
_cell.length_a   1.000
_cell.length_b   1.000
_cell.length_c   1.000
_cell.angle_alpha   90.00
_cell.angle_beta   90.00
_cell.angle_gamma   90.00
#
_symmetry.space_group_name_H-M   'P 1'
#
loop_
_entity.id
_entity.type
_entity.pdbx_description
1 polymer ?
#
loop_
_entity_poly.entity_id
_entity_poly.type
_entity_poly.pdbx_seq_one_letter_code
_entity_poly.pdbx_strand_id
1 'polypeptide(L)'
;MSSCLLRRRVGYWILVLAVVSSLLVVSEPVFAASDEPAKVQGPALTMEAEKKPQSDEAVQTEYFKHEDDAAQPDVNATSENAAAGTEKVPDGETVKKESAEQEAKAEETAEKEKPQPAEKKSERKTADTVGEPLAPGMMKLLQDEIVAGIKRRGMTTRFARFQNYAIGKVNASAGKYTGSELAGNCRLRWYDHLMRNMLAAPAEAESFTRALHVAARDDRQGLTKLLGMAAAKLDLGERKPRRPIAAESPQQALDAIQQALSEAQVSYCAALAPLSKSEIRELLDNAVRVLSTQNRLGHTLGDRGAGRRMCDLMEKMDRGALAAAAEALAPIADVRFLEKLKSLPAEGNVKVAGVTGTVAARIDTPAGAIIVGGKGQNTYDLDKMPDVAAVIDLGGNDVYNEGTVGPQRPVLLLIDLAGNDAYRGDNPGIQGGAVLGVSMLLDLEGDDAYLAREVAQGSVLAGVGVLVDYAGNDSYAGVRRMQGQALGGIGLLVDRAGNDDYRAALWGQGLGGPLGFGLLDDLDGDDHYYCGGMWQDSYEETPGLEGWGQGVGAGLRQVANGGVGVILDGGGDDVYEFDYLAHGGGYWCGLGFARDFGGNDQRLVTQKSFNGGPRTEPNFQRFGCGWGCHYAMGFLFDDAGNDVYDGRIMGTGMAWDCSMGILCDFAGNDEYKPTGGLTQGTGAQMGFGILFDYNGDDVYHGRNQGYAPSSISYHDLPGCGGNFSFVVDYGGKDAYGCGARNSSYIQRGDAGGFVIDRPRQDESDSTANHSPPENTAGS
;
A
#
# COMPACT_ATOMS: atom_id res chain seq x y z
N MET A 1 18.42 56.75 -7.47
CA MET A 1 18.39 58.09 -6.82
C MET A 1 17.60 57.91 -5.53
N SER A 2 18.24 58.06 -4.35
CA SER A 2 18.44 59.33 -3.63
C SER A 2 17.11 59.83 -3.01
N SER A 3 17.03 60.21 -1.72
CA SER A 3 18.07 60.53 -0.73
C SER A 3 17.69 60.12 0.72
N CYS A 4 18.55 60.44 1.69
CA CYS A 4 18.42 60.10 3.12
C CYS A 4 18.25 61.39 3.98
N LEU A 5 17.82 61.24 5.26
CA LEU A 5 18.20 62.01 6.49
C LEU A 5 17.09 62.65 7.37
N LEU A 6 17.42 62.74 8.67
CA LEU A 6 16.77 63.38 9.86
C LEU A 6 15.45 62.72 10.37
N ARG A 7 15.24 62.36 11.67
CA ARG A 7 15.52 62.90 13.04
C ARG A 7 14.42 63.89 13.54
N ARG A 8 13.99 63.94 14.84
CA ARG A 8 14.54 63.42 16.13
C ARG A 8 13.56 63.46 17.36
N ARG A 9 13.98 62.82 18.49
CA ARG A 9 13.40 62.78 19.89
C ARG A 9 12.11 61.94 20.03
N VAL A 10 11.67 61.40 21.19
CA VAL A 10 12.14 61.31 22.62
C VAL A 10 12.05 59.79 23.05
N GLY A 11 12.34 59.22 24.24
CA GLY A 11 12.85 59.61 25.58
C GLY A 11 11.77 59.76 26.68
N TYR A 12 11.91 59.28 27.94
CA TYR A 12 12.97 58.50 28.64
C TYR A 12 12.45 57.93 30.00
N TRP A 13 13.23 57.04 30.68
CA TRP A 13 13.04 56.43 32.04
C TRP A 13 12.11 55.21 32.23
N ILE A 14 12.28 54.29 33.22
CA ILE A 14 13.46 53.53 33.76
C ILE A 14 13.01 52.58 34.92
N LEU A 15 13.57 51.36 35.03
CA LEU A 15 14.09 50.76 36.30
C LEU A 15 14.93 49.47 36.06
N VAL A 16 15.92 49.21 36.92
CA VAL A 16 16.85 48.04 36.94
C VAL A 16 17.38 47.83 38.37
N LEU A 17 17.56 46.59 38.85
CA LEU A 17 18.45 46.09 39.95
C LEU A 17 18.34 44.53 39.99
N ALA A 18 19.29 43.70 40.46
CA ALA A 18 20.73 43.84 40.73
C ALA A 18 21.41 42.46 40.95
N VAL A 19 22.73 42.42 41.20
CA VAL A 19 23.61 41.23 41.23
C VAL A 19 24.13 40.90 42.64
N VAL A 20 24.34 39.61 42.94
CA VAL A 20 25.28 39.11 43.99
C VAL A 20 26.02 37.86 43.45
N SER A 21 27.27 37.64 43.88
CA SER A 21 28.15 36.53 43.43
C SER A 21 28.68 35.71 44.62
N SER A 22 29.04 34.42 44.41
CA SER A 22 30.34 33.80 44.80
C SER A 22 30.31 32.27 45.07
N LEU A 23 31.49 31.65 44.86
CA LEU A 23 32.01 30.40 45.48
C LEU A 23 31.54 29.00 45.01
N LEU A 24 32.38 28.45 44.11
CA LEU A 24 32.81 27.05 43.92
C LEU A 24 32.39 25.98 44.97
N VAL A 25 31.79 24.89 44.47
CA VAL A 25 32.08 23.50 44.88
C VAL A 25 32.16 22.65 43.59
N VAL A 26 32.94 21.56 43.62
CA VAL A 26 33.21 20.69 42.45
C VAL A 26 32.20 19.56 42.32
N SER A 27 31.67 19.36 41.11
CA SER A 27 31.12 18.06 40.66
C SER A 27 31.10 18.01 39.13
N GLU A 28 31.90 17.15 38.52
CA GLU A 28 31.86 16.86 37.08
C GLU A 28 30.72 15.87 36.78
N PRO A 29 29.83 16.14 35.81
CA PRO A 29 28.98 15.10 35.23
C PRO A 29 29.79 14.31 34.20
N VAL A 30 30.15 13.07 34.53
CA VAL A 30 30.83 12.15 33.59
C VAL A 30 29.84 11.70 32.51
N PHE A 31 29.75 12.48 31.43
CA PHE A 31 29.14 12.01 30.18
C PHE A 31 30.14 11.12 29.44
N ALA A 32 30.16 9.84 29.82
CA ALA A 32 30.79 8.80 29.02
C ALA A 32 29.96 8.58 27.74
N ALA A 33 30.45 9.07 26.60
CA ALA A 33 29.90 8.72 25.31
C ALA A 33 30.24 7.26 25.00
N SER A 34 29.24 6.39 25.03
CA SER A 34 29.35 5.00 24.58
C SER A 34 29.06 4.92 23.08
N ASP A 35 30.07 5.17 22.25
CA ASP A 35 30.02 4.97 20.80
C ASP A 35 30.07 3.46 20.44
N GLU A 36 29.14 2.68 20.98
CA GLU A 36 28.79 1.34 20.49
C GLU A 36 27.33 1.33 20.04
N PRO A 37 27.02 0.97 18.77
CA PRO A 37 25.64 0.80 18.36
C PRO A 37 25.04 -0.39 19.12
N ALA A 38 23.91 -0.17 19.79
CA ALA A 38 23.19 -1.24 20.47
C ALA A 38 22.85 -2.36 19.47
N LYS A 39 23.20 -3.61 19.82
CA LYS A 39 22.77 -4.77 19.03
C LYS A 39 21.26 -4.81 19.00
N VAL A 40 20.69 -4.78 17.81
CA VAL A 40 19.25 -4.94 17.61
C VAL A 40 18.91 -6.39 17.90
N GLN A 41 18.42 -6.67 19.11
CA GLN A 41 17.59 -7.85 19.31
C GLN A 41 16.23 -7.52 18.70
N GLY A 42 15.88 -8.23 17.62
CA GLY A 42 14.49 -8.30 17.18
C GLY A 42 13.60 -8.88 18.28
N PRO A 43 12.27 -8.74 18.18
CA PRO A 43 11.36 -9.38 19.12
C PRO A 43 11.64 -10.90 19.16
N ALA A 44 11.69 -11.47 20.37
CA ALA A 44 11.75 -12.91 20.51
C ALA A 44 10.36 -13.48 20.21
N LEU A 45 10.12 -13.87 18.96
CA LEU A 45 8.93 -14.61 18.55
C LEU A 45 8.90 -15.94 19.32
N THR A 46 8.05 -16.03 20.34
CA THR A 46 7.91 -17.22 21.18
C THR A 46 7.01 -18.23 20.49
N MET A 47 7.62 -19.23 19.84
CA MET A 47 6.90 -20.38 19.28
C MET A 47 6.26 -21.24 20.39
N GLU A 48 5.05 -20.90 20.83
CA GLU A 48 4.17 -21.80 21.57
C GLU A 48 2.79 -21.82 20.89
N ALA A 49 2.46 -22.96 20.26
CA ALA A 49 1.21 -23.13 19.53
C ALA A 49 -0.01 -23.03 20.46
N GLU A 50 -0.92 -22.09 20.18
CA GLU A 50 -2.08 -21.85 21.04
C GLU A 50 -3.02 -23.07 21.10
N LYS A 51 -3.31 -23.52 22.32
CA LYS A 51 -4.43 -24.42 22.58
C LYS A 51 -5.68 -23.61 22.85
N LYS A 52 -6.73 -23.86 22.05
CA LYS A 52 -8.07 -23.26 22.20
C LYS A 52 -8.46 -23.11 23.68
N PRO A 53 -8.83 -21.90 24.14
CA PRO A 53 -9.33 -21.71 25.49
C PRO A 53 -10.67 -22.44 25.66
N GLN A 54 -10.82 -23.11 26.80
CA GLN A 54 -12.08 -23.69 27.24
C GLN A 54 -12.80 -22.70 28.15
N SER A 55 -14.14 -22.67 28.08
CA SER A 55 -14.99 -21.80 28.89
C SER A 55 -14.83 -22.02 30.40
N ASP A 56 -14.94 -20.96 31.20
CA ASP A 56 -15.66 -20.97 32.48
C ASP A 56 -16.04 -19.55 32.95
N GLU A 57 -16.96 -19.45 33.92
CA GLU A 57 -17.72 -18.24 34.23
C GLU A 57 -17.16 -17.36 35.37
N ALA A 58 -17.61 -16.10 35.37
CA ALA A 58 -17.95 -15.26 36.53
C ALA A 58 -16.88 -14.91 37.60
N VAL A 59 -16.49 -13.63 37.60
CA VAL A 59 -16.31 -12.83 38.84
C VAL A 59 -17.06 -11.51 38.68
N GLN A 60 -17.74 -11.05 39.73
CA GLN A 60 -18.56 -9.82 39.77
C GLN A 60 -17.90 -8.69 40.57
N THR A 61 -18.37 -7.44 40.31
CA THR A 61 -18.32 -6.25 41.21
C THR A 61 -16.94 -5.63 41.52
N GLU A 62 -16.80 -4.34 41.85
CA GLU A 62 -17.78 -3.27 42.17
C GLU A 62 -17.27 -1.85 41.79
N TYR A 63 -18.00 -0.80 42.22
CA TYR A 63 -17.77 0.66 42.06
C TYR A 63 -18.08 1.22 40.64
N PHE A 64 -18.83 2.32 40.46
CA PHE A 64 -19.23 3.41 41.38
C PHE A 64 -20.76 3.66 41.50
N LYS A 65 -21.15 4.49 42.49
CA LYS A 65 -22.52 4.98 42.80
C LYS A 65 -22.78 6.34 42.12
N HIS A 66 -23.93 6.56 41.45
CA HIS A 66 -25.27 6.98 41.95
C HIS A 66 -25.39 8.46 42.38
N GLU A 67 -26.21 9.20 41.62
CA GLU A 67 -27.09 10.34 41.97
C GLU A 67 -28.03 10.49 40.74
N ASP A 68 -29.18 9.81 40.67
CA ASP A 68 -30.45 9.96 41.40
C ASP A 68 -31.14 11.32 41.23
N ASP A 69 -32.20 11.36 40.40
CA ASP A 69 -33.49 11.98 40.79
C ASP A 69 -34.66 11.34 40.00
N ALA A 70 -35.89 11.38 40.53
CA ALA A 70 -36.90 10.36 40.22
C ALA A 70 -38.30 10.86 39.78
N ALA A 71 -39.01 10.05 38.99
CA ALA A 71 -40.48 10.00 38.95
C ALA A 71 -41.04 8.71 38.27
N GLN A 72 -41.64 7.82 39.07
CA GLN A 72 -42.63 6.80 38.65
C GLN A 72 -43.79 6.87 39.66
N PRO A 73 -45.03 6.46 39.32
CA PRO A 73 -45.40 5.03 39.25
C PRO A 73 -46.49 4.76 38.16
N ASP A 74 -47.18 3.61 38.03
CA ASP A 74 -47.29 2.39 38.86
C ASP A 74 -47.73 1.14 38.04
N VAL A 75 -47.73 -0.04 38.67
CA VAL A 75 -48.35 -1.37 38.35
C VAL A 75 -49.09 -1.60 37.01
N ASN A 76 -48.99 -2.79 36.37
CA ASN A 76 -49.39 -4.09 36.95
C ASN A 76 -48.86 -5.33 36.20
N ALA A 77 -48.99 -6.53 36.79
CA ALA A 77 -48.45 -7.80 36.24
C ALA A 77 -49.33 -9.05 36.49
N THR A 78 -49.26 -10.03 35.57
CA THR A 78 -49.61 -11.48 35.67
C THR A 78 -49.05 -12.17 34.39
N SER A 79 -48.27 -13.26 34.38
CA SER A 79 -48.55 -14.66 34.82
C SER A 79 -49.70 -15.32 34.04
N GLU A 80 -49.68 -16.61 33.62
CA GLU A 80 -48.86 -17.77 34.01
C GLU A 80 -49.07 -18.98 33.03
N ASN A 81 -48.14 -19.95 32.95
CA ASN A 81 -48.34 -21.40 32.63
C ASN A 81 -48.94 -21.84 31.24
N ALA A 82 -48.82 -23.09 30.74
CA ALA A 82 -47.83 -24.19 30.90
C ALA A 82 -48.12 -25.39 29.93
N ALA A 83 -47.18 -26.36 29.87
CA ALA A 83 -47.34 -27.80 29.52
C ALA A 83 -47.43 -28.24 28.03
N ALA A 84 -47.26 -29.56 27.81
CA ALA A 84 -47.06 -30.23 26.50
C ALA A 84 -47.76 -31.62 26.43
N GLY A 85 -47.90 -32.22 25.23
CA GLY A 85 -48.50 -33.56 25.09
C GLY A 85 -48.66 -34.15 23.66
N THR A 86 -47.62 -34.82 23.17
CA THR A 86 -47.57 -36.17 22.53
C THR A 86 -48.67 -36.74 21.58
N GLU A 87 -48.16 -37.48 20.57
CA GLU A 87 -48.67 -38.77 19.99
C GLU A 87 -49.63 -38.78 18.77
N LYS A 88 -49.16 -39.18 17.55
CA LYS A 88 -49.47 -40.49 16.89
C LYS A 88 -48.93 -40.67 15.43
N VAL A 89 -49.03 -41.91 14.96
CA VAL A 89 -48.45 -42.66 13.81
C VAL A 89 -49.49 -43.78 13.46
N PRO A 90 -49.62 -44.45 12.26
CA PRO A 90 -48.59 -44.90 11.28
C PRO A 90 -48.99 -44.87 9.75
N ASP A 91 -48.23 -45.66 8.95
CA ASP A 91 -48.49 -46.29 7.63
C ASP A 91 -48.24 -45.49 6.32
N GLY A 92 -47.58 -46.04 5.28
CA GLY A 92 -46.85 -47.33 5.17
C GLY A 92 -46.26 -47.63 3.76
N GLU A 93 -45.23 -48.50 3.69
CA GLU A 93 -44.67 -49.31 2.55
C GLU A 93 -44.48 -48.66 1.13
N THR A 94 -43.28 -48.49 0.54
CA THR A 94 -42.31 -49.44 -0.09
C THR A 94 -42.82 -50.16 -1.40
N VAL A 95 -42.05 -50.54 -2.45
CA VAL A 95 -40.59 -50.84 -2.60
C VAL A 95 -40.12 -50.99 -4.10
N LYS A 96 -38.86 -50.58 -4.47
CA LYS A 96 -37.95 -51.07 -5.59
C LYS A 96 -38.42 -50.98 -7.09
N LYS A 97 -37.60 -51.15 -8.17
CA LYS A 97 -36.12 -51.30 -8.42
C LYS A 97 -35.73 -50.94 -9.90
N GLU A 98 -34.51 -50.41 -10.09
CA GLU A 98 -33.45 -50.67 -11.11
C GLU A 98 -33.68 -50.98 -12.64
N SER A 99 -32.68 -50.55 -13.43
CA SER A 99 -32.14 -51.12 -14.71
C SER A 99 -32.92 -50.92 -16.04
N ALA A 100 -32.31 -50.96 -17.25
CA ALA A 100 -30.96 -50.61 -17.73
C ALA A 100 -30.88 -50.64 -19.29
N GLU A 101 -29.96 -49.85 -19.88
CA GLU A 101 -29.22 -50.07 -21.16
C GLU A 101 -29.87 -50.13 -22.59
N GLN A 102 -28.99 -49.79 -23.57
CA GLN A 102 -28.90 -50.19 -25.01
C GLN A 102 -29.81 -49.61 -26.14
N GLU A 103 -29.21 -48.63 -26.86
CA GLU A 103 -28.92 -48.53 -28.31
C GLU A 103 -29.88 -48.93 -29.48
N ALA A 104 -29.80 -48.13 -30.57
CA ALA A 104 -29.59 -48.53 -32.00
C ALA A 104 -30.65 -48.22 -33.12
N LYS A 105 -30.42 -47.09 -33.83
CA LYS A 105 -30.32 -46.90 -35.30
C LYS A 105 -31.53 -46.96 -36.28
N ALA A 106 -31.27 -46.33 -37.45
CA ALA A 106 -32.03 -46.22 -38.72
C ALA A 106 -33.33 -45.37 -38.66
N GLU A 107 -33.47 -44.20 -39.29
CA GLU A 107 -33.29 -43.78 -40.71
C GLU A 107 -34.45 -44.16 -41.65
N GLU A 108 -35.33 -43.20 -41.98
CA GLU A 108 -35.42 -42.71 -43.37
C GLU A 108 -36.10 -41.31 -43.51
N THR A 109 -35.87 -40.69 -44.65
CA THR A 109 -36.25 -39.32 -45.12
C THR A 109 -37.77 -39.02 -45.08
N ALA A 110 -38.27 -37.76 -45.13
CA ALA A 110 -37.80 -36.66 -45.98
C ALA A 110 -38.20 -35.23 -45.54
N GLU A 111 -37.62 -34.25 -46.26
CA GLU A 111 -37.78 -32.79 -46.16
C GLU A 111 -39.25 -32.30 -46.36
N LYS A 112 -39.66 -31.04 -46.09
CA LYS A 112 -38.90 -29.76 -46.15
C LYS A 112 -39.67 -28.60 -45.49
N GLU A 113 -39.05 -27.85 -44.57
CA GLU A 113 -39.19 -26.39 -44.50
C GLU A 113 -38.03 -25.74 -43.71
N LYS A 114 -37.85 -24.42 -43.81
CA LYS A 114 -36.58 -23.75 -43.45
C LYS A 114 -36.54 -23.25 -41.99
N PRO A 115 -35.50 -23.59 -41.20
CA PRO A 115 -35.28 -22.97 -39.90
C PRO A 115 -34.68 -21.55 -40.03
N GLN A 116 -34.95 -20.72 -39.03
CA GLN A 116 -34.26 -19.45 -38.79
C GLN A 116 -32.83 -19.71 -38.27
N PRO A 117 -31.86 -18.79 -38.44
CA PRO A 117 -30.51 -18.98 -37.93
C PRO A 117 -30.51 -18.97 -36.40
N ALA A 118 -30.13 -20.10 -35.79
CA ALA A 118 -29.98 -20.19 -34.35
C ALA A 118 -28.84 -19.27 -33.87
N GLU A 119 -29.10 -18.50 -32.82
CA GLU A 119 -28.08 -17.69 -32.17
C GLU A 119 -27.01 -18.61 -31.56
N LYS A 120 -25.76 -18.39 -31.96
CA LYS A 120 -24.63 -18.96 -31.22
C LYS A 120 -24.60 -18.30 -29.86
N LYS A 121 -24.99 -19.02 -28.80
CA LYS A 121 -24.54 -18.69 -27.45
C LYS A 121 -23.02 -18.76 -27.43
N SER A 122 -22.40 -17.61 -27.61
CA SER A 122 -20.99 -17.40 -27.33
C SER A 122 -20.82 -17.56 -25.83
N GLU A 123 -20.26 -18.69 -25.41
CA GLU A 123 -19.58 -18.78 -24.11
C GLU A 123 -18.43 -17.78 -24.14
N ARG A 124 -18.73 -16.53 -23.79
CA ARG A 124 -17.71 -15.63 -23.26
C ARG A 124 -17.19 -16.33 -22.02
N LYS A 125 -15.94 -16.75 -22.04
CA LYS A 125 -15.14 -16.65 -20.83
C LYS A 125 -15.31 -15.21 -20.34
N THR A 126 -15.90 -15.04 -19.17
CA THR A 126 -15.58 -13.88 -18.34
C THR A 126 -14.05 -13.81 -18.26
N ALA A 127 -13.49 -12.62 -18.48
CA ALA A 127 -12.15 -12.40 -17.93
C ALA A 127 -12.31 -12.47 -16.41
N ASP A 128 -11.36 -13.10 -15.73
CA ASP A 128 -11.44 -13.28 -14.29
C ASP A 128 -11.38 -11.88 -13.63
N THR A 129 -12.51 -11.45 -13.05
CA THR A 129 -12.68 -10.14 -12.41
C THR A 129 -12.37 -10.28 -10.93
N VAL A 130 -11.23 -9.72 -10.51
CA VAL A 130 -10.88 -9.53 -9.10
C VAL A 130 -11.63 -8.31 -8.55
N GLY A 131 -12.09 -8.38 -7.30
CA GLY A 131 -12.88 -7.32 -6.65
C GLY A 131 -14.21 -6.99 -7.33
N GLU A 132 -14.86 -5.92 -6.86
CA GLU A 132 -16.21 -5.51 -7.24
C GLU A 132 -16.31 -5.19 -8.75
N PRO A 133 -17.04 -6.00 -9.56
CA PRO A 133 -17.02 -5.90 -11.02
C PRO A 133 -17.65 -4.63 -11.61
N LEU A 134 -18.49 -3.92 -10.85
CA LEU A 134 -19.17 -2.69 -11.26
C LEU A 134 -18.41 -1.42 -10.87
N ALA A 135 -17.32 -1.50 -10.11
CA ALA A 135 -16.58 -0.30 -9.67
C ALA A 135 -16.14 0.65 -10.80
N PRO A 136 -15.76 0.20 -12.02
CA PRO A 136 -15.52 1.11 -13.15
C PRO A 136 -16.76 1.95 -13.54
N GLY A 137 -17.96 1.41 -13.29
CA GLY A 137 -19.25 2.11 -13.37
C GLY A 137 -19.50 3.03 -12.17
N MET A 138 -19.15 2.62 -10.95
CA MET A 138 -19.23 3.46 -9.75
C MET A 138 -18.29 4.69 -9.85
N MET A 139 -17.07 4.51 -10.34
CA MET A 139 -16.13 5.60 -10.65
C MET A 139 -16.69 6.57 -11.70
N LYS A 140 -17.41 6.05 -12.71
CA LYS A 140 -18.11 6.89 -13.69
C LYS A 140 -19.28 7.66 -13.07
N LEU A 141 -20.03 7.04 -12.15
CA LEU A 141 -21.14 7.62 -11.39
C LEU A 141 -20.67 8.75 -10.47
N LEU A 142 -19.65 8.49 -9.64
CA LEU A 142 -18.99 9.46 -8.76
C LEU A 142 -18.54 10.72 -9.53
N GLN A 143 -17.86 10.52 -10.66
CA GLN A 143 -17.44 11.63 -11.54
C GLN A 143 -18.64 12.47 -12.02
N ASP A 144 -19.74 11.83 -12.43
CA ASP A 144 -20.92 12.55 -12.93
C ASP A 144 -21.70 13.25 -11.80
N GLU A 145 -21.77 12.67 -10.59
CA GLU A 145 -22.40 13.30 -9.43
C GLU A 145 -21.59 14.51 -8.93
N ILE A 146 -20.25 14.42 -8.87
CA ILE A 146 -19.36 15.57 -8.60
C ILE A 146 -19.62 16.69 -9.62
N VAL A 147 -19.64 16.36 -10.91
CA VAL A 147 -19.87 17.31 -12.00
C VAL A 147 -21.30 17.89 -11.96
N ALA A 148 -22.31 17.09 -11.61
CA ALA A 148 -23.68 17.52 -11.41
C ALA A 148 -23.81 18.46 -10.20
N GLY A 149 -23.15 18.15 -9.09
CA GLY A 149 -23.11 18.97 -7.88
C GLY A 149 -22.49 20.35 -8.13
N ILE A 150 -21.35 20.39 -8.82
CA ILE A 150 -20.68 21.65 -9.22
C ILE A 150 -21.60 22.50 -10.11
N LYS A 151 -22.29 21.88 -11.08
CA LYS A 151 -23.28 22.56 -11.95
C LYS A 151 -24.48 23.07 -11.16
N ARG A 152 -25.06 22.24 -10.27
CA ARG A 152 -26.26 22.52 -9.46
C ARG A 152 -26.07 23.74 -8.54
N ARG A 153 -24.84 23.98 -8.06
CA ARG A 153 -24.48 25.18 -7.26
C ARG A 153 -23.94 26.36 -8.09
N GLY A 154 -23.98 26.28 -9.42
CA GLY A 154 -23.46 27.33 -10.31
C GLY A 154 -21.93 27.52 -10.26
N MET A 155 -21.20 26.55 -9.71
CA MET A 155 -19.77 26.68 -9.41
C MET A 155 -18.83 26.30 -10.57
N THR A 156 -19.36 26.02 -11.77
CA THR A 156 -18.55 25.63 -12.94
C THR A 156 -17.36 26.57 -13.19
N THR A 157 -17.55 27.89 -13.10
CA THR A 157 -16.48 28.88 -13.27
C THR A 157 -15.49 28.90 -12.09
N ARG A 158 -15.92 28.52 -10.89
CA ARG A 158 -15.07 28.40 -9.69
C ARG A 158 -14.18 27.16 -9.77
N PHE A 159 -14.75 26.02 -10.16
CA PHE A 159 -14.02 24.76 -10.33
C PHE A 159 -13.08 24.81 -11.54
N ALA A 160 -13.52 25.37 -12.67
CA ALA A 160 -12.62 25.60 -13.80
C ALA A 160 -11.41 26.49 -13.42
N ARG A 161 -11.58 27.43 -12.47
CA ARG A 161 -10.46 28.23 -11.95
C ARG A 161 -9.52 27.41 -11.06
N PHE A 162 -10.05 26.56 -10.20
CA PHE A 162 -9.28 25.58 -9.41
C PHE A 162 -8.40 24.72 -10.32
N GLN A 163 -8.99 24.07 -11.33
CA GLN A 163 -8.25 23.22 -12.27
C GLN A 163 -7.16 24.00 -13.03
N ASN A 164 -7.49 25.19 -13.56
CA ASN A 164 -6.52 26.03 -14.26
C ASN A 164 -5.38 26.53 -13.33
N TYR A 165 -5.64 26.71 -12.03
CA TYR A 165 -4.62 27.11 -11.06
C TYR A 165 -3.68 25.94 -10.73
N ALA A 166 -4.20 24.73 -10.51
CA ALA A 166 -3.40 23.51 -10.34
C ALA A 166 -2.53 23.22 -11.58
N ILE A 167 -3.12 23.26 -12.78
CA ILE A 167 -2.40 23.16 -14.06
C ILE A 167 -1.33 24.27 -14.18
N GLY A 168 -1.65 25.49 -13.73
CA GLY A 168 -0.70 26.60 -13.66
C GLY A 168 0.50 26.33 -12.75
N LYS A 169 0.28 25.72 -11.58
CA LYS A 169 1.35 25.31 -10.64
C LYS A 169 2.24 24.23 -11.24
N VAL A 170 1.65 23.20 -11.84
CA VAL A 170 2.39 22.09 -12.51
C VAL A 170 3.21 22.64 -13.69
N ASN A 171 2.66 23.56 -14.49
CA ASN A 171 3.38 24.22 -15.57
C ASN A 171 4.54 25.11 -15.06
N ALA A 172 4.30 25.94 -14.05
CA ALA A 172 5.31 26.85 -13.50
C ALA A 172 6.49 26.12 -12.82
N SER A 173 6.30 24.86 -12.45
CA SER A 173 7.29 23.99 -11.83
C SER A 173 7.92 22.96 -12.80
N ALA A 174 7.54 22.94 -14.07
CA ALA A 174 8.01 21.97 -15.08
C ALA A 174 9.45 22.21 -15.58
N GLY A 175 10.11 23.30 -15.15
CA GLY A 175 11.50 23.60 -15.50
C GLY A 175 12.51 22.90 -14.60
N LYS A 176 13.79 22.91 -15.01
CA LYS A 176 14.91 22.51 -14.12
C LYS A 176 14.88 23.32 -12.82
N TYR A 177 15.34 22.72 -11.72
CA TYR A 177 15.34 23.33 -10.40
C TYR A 177 16.01 24.72 -10.37
N THR A 178 15.28 25.73 -9.90
CA THR A 178 15.70 27.14 -9.82
C THR A 178 15.86 27.67 -8.38
N GLY A 179 15.80 26.79 -7.38
CA GLY A 179 15.66 27.17 -5.96
C GLY A 179 14.22 27.12 -5.42
N SER A 180 13.24 26.78 -6.26
CA SER A 180 11.84 26.56 -5.86
C SER A 180 11.60 25.12 -5.42
N GLU A 181 10.95 24.90 -4.27
CA GLU A 181 10.77 23.58 -3.66
C GLU A 181 10.10 22.53 -4.58
N LEU A 182 9.29 22.99 -5.55
CA LEU A 182 8.46 22.18 -6.44
C LEU A 182 9.12 21.84 -7.80
N ALA A 183 10.29 22.44 -8.11
CA ALA A 183 10.77 22.55 -9.48
C ALA A 183 11.41 21.27 -10.06
N GLY A 184 10.61 20.52 -10.82
CA GLY A 184 10.97 19.64 -11.93
C GLY A 184 11.72 18.34 -11.65
N ASN A 185 12.53 18.27 -10.61
CA ASN A 185 13.43 17.13 -10.37
C ASN A 185 12.67 15.83 -10.17
N CYS A 186 13.09 14.75 -10.83
CA CYS A 186 12.52 13.40 -10.69
C CYS A 186 11.01 13.27 -11.01
N ARG A 187 10.38 14.28 -11.63
CA ARG A 187 8.92 14.35 -11.75
C ARG A 187 8.38 13.49 -12.90
N LEU A 188 7.56 12.50 -12.55
CA LEU A 188 6.95 11.57 -13.50
C LEU A 188 5.85 12.23 -14.34
N ARG A 189 5.79 11.91 -15.64
CA ARG A 189 4.75 12.42 -16.57
C ARG A 189 3.37 11.90 -16.22
N TRP A 190 3.25 10.73 -15.58
CA TRP A 190 1.96 10.19 -15.15
C TRP A 190 1.32 11.04 -14.03
N TYR A 191 2.11 11.48 -13.05
CA TYR A 191 1.69 12.48 -12.06
C TYR A 191 1.26 13.80 -12.74
N ASP A 192 2.04 14.27 -13.71
CA ASP A 192 1.73 15.47 -14.50
C ASP A 192 0.40 15.35 -15.27
N HIS A 193 0.06 14.14 -15.73
CA HIS A 193 -1.19 13.81 -16.42
C HIS A 193 -2.38 13.76 -15.46
N LEU A 194 -2.27 13.04 -14.35
CA LEU A 194 -3.34 12.92 -13.36
C LEU A 194 -3.69 14.30 -12.74
N MET A 195 -2.69 15.13 -12.42
CA MET A 195 -2.91 16.51 -11.93
C MET A 195 -3.58 17.44 -12.94
N ARG A 196 -3.50 17.14 -14.25
CA ARG A 196 -4.22 17.87 -15.30
C ARG A 196 -5.66 17.35 -15.49
N ASN A 197 -5.91 16.11 -15.09
CA ASN A 197 -7.15 15.37 -15.32
C ASN A 197 -7.84 14.93 -14.02
N MET A 198 -7.77 15.75 -12.96
CA MET A 198 -8.22 15.41 -11.60
C MET A 198 -9.65 14.82 -11.49
N LEU A 199 -10.59 15.16 -12.40
CA LEU A 199 -11.93 14.54 -12.41
C LEU A 199 -11.96 13.09 -12.91
N ALA A 200 -10.92 12.63 -13.61
CA ALA A 200 -10.80 11.27 -14.16
C ALA A 200 -9.75 10.42 -13.44
N ALA A 201 -8.89 11.04 -12.61
CA ALA A 201 -7.83 10.36 -11.89
C ALA A 201 -8.32 9.19 -11.00
N PRO A 202 -9.46 9.26 -10.28
CA PRO A 202 -10.01 8.12 -9.55
C PRO A 202 -10.23 6.87 -10.42
N ALA A 203 -10.85 7.03 -11.59
CA ALA A 203 -11.12 5.92 -12.51
C ALA A 203 -9.83 5.33 -13.13
N GLU A 204 -8.80 6.17 -13.33
CA GLU A 204 -7.49 5.71 -13.82
C GLU A 204 -6.65 5.05 -12.72
N ALA A 205 -6.89 5.40 -11.46
CA ALA A 205 -6.29 4.78 -10.28
C ALA A 205 -6.91 3.40 -9.98
N GLU A 206 -8.24 3.31 -9.92
CA GLU A 206 -9.01 2.05 -9.77
C GLU A 206 -8.60 1.03 -10.84
N SER A 207 -8.67 1.42 -12.12
CA SER A 207 -8.30 0.56 -13.23
C SER A 207 -6.80 0.22 -13.27
N PHE A 208 -5.95 0.92 -12.52
CA PHE A 208 -4.52 0.64 -12.42
C PHE A 208 -4.22 -0.35 -11.28
N THR A 209 -4.79 -0.16 -10.09
CA THR A 209 -4.64 -1.12 -8.97
C THR A 209 -5.19 -2.49 -9.35
N ARG A 210 -6.39 -2.56 -9.94
CA ARG A 210 -6.97 -3.81 -10.46
C ARG A 210 -6.08 -4.49 -11.51
N ALA A 211 -5.39 -3.70 -12.34
CA ALA A 211 -4.53 -4.25 -13.39
C ALA A 211 -3.19 -4.82 -12.85
N LEU A 212 -2.68 -4.29 -11.73
CA LEU A 212 -1.51 -4.83 -11.04
C LEU A 212 -1.83 -6.19 -10.39
N HIS A 213 -2.91 -6.28 -9.62
CA HIS A 213 -3.30 -7.52 -8.95
C HIS A 213 -3.67 -8.64 -9.95
N VAL A 214 -4.39 -8.31 -11.04
CA VAL A 214 -4.64 -9.22 -12.19
C VAL A 214 -3.34 -9.61 -12.93
N ALA A 215 -2.25 -8.85 -12.74
CA ALA A 215 -0.93 -9.27 -13.16
C ALA A 215 -0.28 -10.22 -12.13
N ALA A 216 -0.21 -9.88 -10.84
CA ALA A 216 0.39 -10.71 -9.79
C ALA A 216 -0.22 -12.13 -9.71
N ARG A 217 -1.54 -12.27 -9.88
CA ARG A 217 -2.26 -13.56 -9.95
C ARG A 217 -1.94 -14.43 -11.18
N ASP A 218 -1.13 -13.99 -12.15
CA ASP A 218 -0.71 -14.82 -13.29
C ASP A 218 0.57 -15.61 -12.96
N ASP A 219 0.40 -16.88 -12.58
CA ASP A 219 1.43 -17.88 -12.27
C ASP A 219 2.61 -17.98 -13.25
N ARG A 220 2.49 -17.43 -14.47
CA ARG A 220 3.41 -17.68 -15.58
C ARG A 220 4.03 -16.44 -16.17
N GLN A 221 3.38 -15.29 -16.02
CA GLN A 221 3.82 -14.01 -16.60
C GLN A 221 3.61 -12.82 -15.66
N GLY A 222 3.17 -13.02 -14.42
CA GLY A 222 2.79 -11.93 -13.51
C GLY A 222 3.91 -10.92 -13.29
N LEU A 223 5.07 -11.36 -12.80
CA LEU A 223 6.23 -10.50 -12.60
C LEU A 223 6.64 -9.72 -13.86
N THR A 224 6.60 -10.32 -15.06
CA THR A 224 6.93 -9.61 -16.30
C THR A 224 5.82 -8.70 -16.83
N LYS A 225 4.57 -8.86 -16.39
CA LYS A 225 3.50 -7.85 -16.58
C LYS A 225 3.70 -6.69 -15.60
N LEU A 226 3.90 -6.97 -14.31
CA LEU A 226 4.12 -5.98 -13.24
C LEU A 226 5.28 -5.04 -13.60
N LEU A 227 6.44 -5.59 -13.97
CA LEU A 227 7.59 -4.80 -14.43
C LEU A 227 7.26 -3.92 -15.65
N GLY A 228 6.43 -4.40 -16.58
CA GLY A 228 5.98 -3.63 -17.74
C GLY A 228 5.06 -2.46 -17.36
N MET A 229 4.14 -2.67 -16.41
CA MET A 229 3.26 -1.63 -15.88
C MET A 229 4.05 -0.59 -15.08
N ALA A 230 4.90 -1.04 -14.15
CA ALA A 230 5.80 -0.18 -13.36
C ALA A 230 6.66 0.70 -14.27
N ALA A 231 7.32 0.11 -15.27
CA ALA A 231 8.17 0.83 -16.20
C ALA A 231 7.41 1.87 -17.04
N ALA A 232 6.15 1.60 -17.42
CA ALA A 232 5.31 2.57 -18.10
C ALA A 232 4.99 3.78 -17.20
N LYS A 233 4.72 3.57 -15.90
CA LYS A 233 4.51 4.66 -14.93
C LYS A 233 5.81 5.42 -14.60
N LEU A 234 6.98 4.75 -14.64
CA LEU A 234 8.32 5.31 -14.43
C LEU A 234 8.93 6.04 -15.63
N ASP A 235 8.13 6.31 -16.66
CA ASP A 235 8.50 6.99 -17.90
C ASP A 235 9.47 6.26 -18.83
N LEU A 236 9.68 4.95 -18.61
CA LEU A 236 10.63 4.10 -19.33
C LEU A 236 10.09 3.55 -20.66
N GLY A 237 8.89 3.96 -21.07
CA GLY A 237 8.20 3.55 -22.30
C GLY A 237 7.31 2.32 -22.14
N GLU A 238 6.58 1.97 -23.20
CA GLU A 238 5.83 0.71 -23.26
C GLU A 238 6.79 -0.47 -23.38
N ARG A 239 6.63 -1.47 -22.50
CA ARG A 239 7.45 -2.68 -22.48
C ARG A 239 6.55 -3.90 -22.58
N LYS A 240 6.95 -4.87 -23.39
CA LYS A 240 6.13 -6.06 -23.69
C LYS A 240 6.53 -7.17 -22.72
N PRO A 241 5.57 -7.81 -22.03
CA PRO A 241 5.84 -8.98 -21.21
C PRO A 241 6.70 -10.00 -21.98
N ARG A 242 7.78 -10.47 -21.34
CA ARG A 242 8.57 -11.59 -21.86
C ARG A 242 7.71 -12.86 -21.84
N ARG A 243 8.05 -13.82 -22.69
CA ARG A 243 7.34 -15.10 -22.75
C ARG A 243 7.90 -16.06 -21.69
N PRO A 244 7.08 -16.97 -21.13
CA PRO A 244 7.55 -18.05 -20.27
C PRO A 244 8.63 -18.91 -20.94
N ILE A 245 9.57 -19.43 -20.16
CA ILE A 245 10.67 -20.27 -20.65
C ILE A 245 10.15 -21.68 -20.95
N ALA A 246 10.38 -22.17 -22.18
CA ALA A 246 10.01 -23.52 -22.58
C ALA A 246 11.15 -24.52 -22.31
N ALA A 247 11.34 -24.90 -21.04
CA ALA A 247 12.34 -25.90 -20.63
C ALA A 247 11.72 -27.31 -20.53
N GLU A 248 12.11 -28.22 -21.42
CA GLU A 248 11.65 -29.62 -21.43
C GLU A 248 12.46 -30.49 -20.45
N SER A 249 13.70 -30.10 -20.11
CA SER A 249 14.59 -30.80 -19.17
C SER A 249 15.15 -29.89 -18.06
N PRO A 250 15.61 -30.44 -16.92
CA PRO A 250 16.23 -29.64 -15.85
C PRO A 250 17.51 -28.94 -16.31
N GLN A 251 18.27 -29.56 -17.22
CA GLN A 251 19.45 -28.93 -17.81
C GLN A 251 19.07 -27.69 -18.65
N GLN A 252 17.99 -27.77 -19.45
CA GLN A 252 17.51 -26.60 -20.20
C GLN A 252 17.02 -25.47 -19.28
N ALA A 253 16.51 -25.78 -18.08
CA ALA A 253 16.19 -24.78 -17.07
C ALA A 253 17.47 -24.10 -16.52
N LEU A 254 18.50 -24.87 -16.14
CA LEU A 254 19.80 -24.31 -15.75
C LEU A 254 20.46 -23.50 -16.88
N ASP A 255 20.37 -23.93 -18.13
CA ASP A 255 20.91 -23.22 -19.29
C ASP A 255 20.17 -21.88 -19.51
N ALA A 256 18.85 -21.86 -19.27
CA ALA A 256 18.06 -20.63 -19.33
C ALA A 256 18.39 -19.66 -18.17
N ILE A 257 18.62 -20.16 -16.95
CA ILE A 257 19.09 -19.33 -15.82
C ILE A 257 20.46 -18.70 -16.12
N GLN A 258 21.41 -19.48 -16.68
CA GLN A 258 22.71 -18.97 -17.12
C GLN A 258 22.58 -17.84 -18.16
N GLN A 259 21.65 -17.99 -19.12
CA GLN A 259 21.35 -16.92 -20.09
C GLN A 259 20.73 -15.70 -19.41
N ALA A 260 19.73 -15.88 -18.53
CA ALA A 260 19.03 -14.81 -17.83
C ALA A 260 19.98 -13.96 -16.96
N LEU A 261 20.87 -14.60 -16.19
CA LEU A 261 21.92 -13.94 -15.40
C LEU A 261 22.88 -13.15 -16.30
N SER A 262 23.26 -13.70 -17.45
CA SER A 262 24.15 -13.04 -18.42
C SER A 262 23.50 -11.82 -19.06
N GLU A 263 22.23 -11.92 -19.47
CA GLU A 263 21.45 -10.78 -19.98
C GLU A 263 21.26 -9.71 -18.90
N ALA A 264 20.94 -10.11 -17.67
CA ALA A 264 20.76 -9.20 -16.54
C ALA A 264 22.04 -8.39 -16.25
N GLN A 265 23.21 -9.03 -16.24
CA GLN A 265 24.48 -8.34 -16.01
C GLN A 265 24.88 -7.39 -17.16
N VAL A 266 24.59 -7.75 -18.41
CA VAL A 266 24.80 -6.85 -19.56
C VAL A 266 23.92 -5.60 -19.44
N SER A 267 22.63 -5.77 -19.12
CA SER A 267 21.69 -4.66 -18.93
C SER A 267 22.02 -3.81 -17.70
N TYR A 268 22.45 -4.42 -16.59
CA TYR A 268 22.97 -3.71 -15.42
C TYR A 268 24.22 -2.87 -15.76
N CYS A 269 25.16 -3.42 -16.53
CA CYS A 269 26.35 -2.67 -16.96
C CYS A 269 25.99 -1.45 -17.84
N ALA A 270 24.96 -1.58 -18.68
CA ALA A 270 24.40 -0.45 -19.43
C ALA A 270 23.71 0.58 -18.51
N ALA A 271 22.98 0.14 -17.47
CA ALA A 271 22.32 1.02 -16.50
C ALA A 271 23.29 1.99 -15.81
N LEU A 272 24.49 1.52 -15.44
CA LEU A 272 25.53 2.36 -14.80
C LEU A 272 26.48 3.04 -15.80
N ALA A 273 26.49 2.68 -17.08
CA ALA A 273 27.41 3.25 -18.07
C ALA A 273 27.39 4.80 -18.21
N PRO A 274 26.29 5.52 -17.96
CA PRO A 274 26.29 7.00 -17.91
C PRO A 274 27.06 7.60 -16.73
N LEU A 275 27.33 6.83 -15.67
CA LEU A 275 28.04 7.29 -14.48
C LEU A 275 29.54 7.06 -14.62
N SER A 276 30.35 8.05 -14.19
CA SER A 276 31.78 7.84 -14.01
C SER A 276 32.07 6.94 -12.80
N LYS A 277 33.22 6.27 -12.79
CA LYS A 277 33.64 5.42 -11.64
C LYS A 277 33.68 6.17 -10.30
N SER A 278 33.90 7.49 -10.34
CA SER A 278 33.79 8.39 -9.18
C SER A 278 32.35 8.60 -8.73
N GLU A 279 31.40 8.77 -9.65
CA GLU A 279 29.98 8.96 -9.34
C GLU A 279 29.32 7.66 -8.85
N ILE A 280 29.69 6.50 -9.39
CA ILE A 280 29.23 5.19 -8.90
C ILE A 280 29.66 5.00 -7.44
N ARG A 281 30.92 5.33 -7.12
CA ARG A 281 31.42 5.29 -5.73
C ARG A 281 30.73 6.32 -4.85
N GLU A 282 30.58 7.57 -5.32
CA GLU A 282 29.89 8.63 -4.58
C GLU A 282 28.45 8.23 -4.23
N LEU A 283 27.74 7.57 -5.15
CA LEU A 283 26.39 7.06 -4.93
C LEU A 283 26.38 5.87 -3.95
N LEU A 284 27.30 4.91 -4.09
CA LEU A 284 27.41 3.76 -3.17
C LEU A 284 27.76 4.19 -1.73
N ASP A 285 28.78 5.05 -1.57
CA ASP A 285 29.28 5.53 -0.28
C ASP A 285 28.25 6.38 0.50
N ASN A 286 27.18 6.85 -0.17
CA ASN A 286 26.22 7.81 0.43
C ASN A 286 24.75 7.41 0.34
N ALA A 287 24.30 6.58 -0.61
CA ALA A 287 22.90 6.27 -0.81
C ALA A 287 22.25 5.69 0.46
N VAL A 288 22.82 4.61 1.01
CA VAL A 288 22.31 3.99 2.26
C VAL A 288 22.36 4.99 3.41
N ARG A 289 23.51 5.66 3.61
CA ARG A 289 23.71 6.63 4.71
C ARG A 289 22.65 7.74 4.71
N VAL A 290 22.43 8.36 3.54
CA VAL A 290 21.61 9.56 3.38
C VAL A 290 20.12 9.24 3.23
N LEU A 291 19.79 8.20 2.45
CA LEU A 291 18.40 7.85 2.09
C LEU A 291 17.78 6.83 3.05
N SER A 292 18.57 6.19 3.92
CA SER A 292 18.11 5.25 4.96
C SER A 292 18.70 5.57 6.34
N THR A 293 20.00 5.36 6.55
CA THR A 293 20.55 5.12 7.90
C THR A 293 20.48 6.33 8.83
N GLN A 294 20.74 7.53 8.31
CA GLN A 294 20.63 8.79 9.05
C GLN A 294 19.21 9.37 9.04
N ASN A 295 18.29 8.79 8.28
CA ASN A 295 16.94 9.30 8.15
C ASN A 295 16.00 8.75 9.24
N ARG A 296 15.20 9.64 9.82
CA ARG A 296 14.20 9.33 10.86
C ARG A 296 12.84 10.01 10.64
N LEU A 297 12.72 10.87 9.63
CA LEU A 297 11.52 11.61 9.28
C LEU A 297 11.16 11.28 7.83
N GLY A 298 9.90 11.08 7.48
CA GLY A 298 9.53 10.63 6.16
C GLY A 298 9.42 11.74 5.11
N HIS A 299 9.14 12.98 5.51
CA HIS A 299 8.84 14.08 4.57
C HIS A 299 10.07 14.73 3.91
N THR A 300 11.28 14.49 4.43
CA THR A 300 12.52 15.19 4.00
C THR A 300 13.76 14.41 4.47
N LEU A 301 14.95 14.98 4.24
CA LEU A 301 16.23 14.43 4.68
C LEU A 301 16.96 15.44 5.57
N GLY A 302 17.79 14.95 6.50
CA GLY A 302 18.68 15.79 7.32
C GLY A 302 19.76 16.50 6.49
N ASP A 303 20.32 15.81 5.48
CA ASP A 303 21.21 16.40 4.48
C ASP A 303 20.51 16.46 3.12
N ARG A 304 19.76 17.55 2.90
CA ARG A 304 19.06 17.84 1.65
C ARG A 304 20.02 18.04 0.47
N GLY A 305 21.26 18.46 0.73
CA GLY A 305 22.28 18.68 -0.31
C GLY A 305 22.82 17.36 -0.86
N ALA A 306 23.24 16.45 0.02
CA ALA A 306 23.63 15.10 -0.37
C ALA A 306 22.44 14.33 -0.95
N GLY A 307 21.25 14.41 -0.36
CA GLY A 307 20.04 13.77 -0.88
C GLY A 307 19.71 14.22 -2.31
N ARG A 308 19.86 15.52 -2.59
CA ARG A 308 19.71 16.08 -3.93
C ARG A 308 20.74 15.50 -4.90
N ARG A 309 22.01 15.43 -4.48
CA ARG A 309 23.09 14.84 -5.26
C ARG A 309 22.85 13.35 -5.57
N MET A 310 22.28 12.58 -4.65
CA MET A 310 21.86 11.20 -4.92
C MET A 310 20.78 11.17 -6.02
N CYS A 311 19.73 12.00 -5.92
CA CYS A 311 18.68 12.08 -6.94
C CYS A 311 19.22 12.49 -8.33
N ASP A 312 20.12 13.48 -8.40
CA ASP A 312 20.75 13.91 -9.65
C ASP A 312 21.62 12.80 -10.30
N LEU A 313 22.14 11.85 -9.50
CA LEU A 313 22.87 10.68 -10.01
C LEU A 313 21.94 9.54 -10.43
N MET A 314 20.84 9.30 -9.70
CA MET A 314 19.80 8.33 -10.08
C MET A 314 19.08 8.74 -11.37
N GLU A 315 18.85 10.04 -11.59
CA GLU A 315 18.28 10.57 -12.84
C GLU A 315 19.23 10.41 -14.05
N LYS A 316 20.54 10.31 -13.79
CA LYS A 316 21.60 10.17 -14.82
C LYS A 316 21.79 8.73 -15.30
N MET A 317 21.39 7.73 -14.51
CA MET A 317 21.48 6.31 -14.87
C MET A 317 20.55 5.94 -16.05
N ASP A 318 20.90 4.91 -16.83
CA ASP A 318 19.96 4.33 -17.79
C ASP A 318 18.97 3.42 -17.05
N ARG A 319 17.92 4.04 -16.51
CA ARG A 319 16.79 3.35 -15.86
C ARG A 319 16.05 2.41 -16.82
N GLY A 320 16.14 2.65 -18.13
CA GLY A 320 15.57 1.77 -19.15
C GLY A 320 16.31 0.43 -19.23
N ALA A 321 17.64 0.47 -19.17
CA ALA A 321 18.50 -0.70 -19.05
C ALA A 321 18.40 -1.37 -17.66
N LEU A 322 18.22 -0.59 -16.58
CA LEU A 322 18.01 -1.15 -15.24
C LEU A 322 16.76 -2.06 -15.19
N ALA A 323 15.62 -1.59 -15.70
CA ALA A 323 14.42 -2.42 -15.84
C ALA A 323 14.62 -3.59 -16.83
N ALA A 324 15.49 -3.45 -17.84
CA ALA A 324 15.79 -4.54 -18.78
C ALA A 324 16.56 -5.71 -18.13
N ALA A 325 17.29 -5.44 -17.04
CA ALA A 325 17.96 -6.47 -16.27
C ALA A 325 16.97 -7.31 -15.45
N ALA A 326 15.98 -6.66 -14.83
CA ALA A 326 14.89 -7.35 -14.14
C ALA A 326 14.01 -8.16 -15.11
N GLU A 327 13.67 -7.59 -16.27
CA GLU A 327 12.96 -8.32 -17.34
C GLU A 327 13.72 -9.56 -17.82
N ALA A 328 15.04 -9.61 -17.72
CA ALA A 328 15.82 -10.80 -18.09
C ALA A 328 15.63 -11.96 -17.10
N LEU A 329 15.46 -11.67 -15.82
CA LEU A 329 15.23 -12.65 -14.76
C LEU A 329 13.75 -13.05 -14.66
N ALA A 330 12.83 -12.12 -14.86
CA ALA A 330 11.39 -12.29 -14.59
C ALA A 330 10.71 -13.56 -15.16
N PRO A 331 11.09 -14.12 -16.33
CA PRO A 331 10.50 -15.38 -16.84
C PRO A 331 10.85 -16.65 -16.04
N ILE A 332 11.74 -16.55 -15.03
CA ILE A 332 12.07 -17.63 -14.09
C ILE A 332 10.94 -17.79 -13.05
N ALA A 333 10.24 -16.70 -12.71
CA ALA A 333 9.09 -16.67 -11.79
C ALA A 333 7.79 -17.25 -12.37
N ASP A 334 7.90 -18.14 -13.36
CA ASP A 334 6.80 -19.00 -13.82
C ASP A 334 6.76 -20.22 -12.90
N VAL A 335 5.64 -20.46 -12.20
CA VAL A 335 5.46 -21.62 -11.31
C VAL A 335 5.86 -22.92 -12.00
N ARG A 336 5.58 -23.05 -13.31
CA ARG A 336 5.91 -24.25 -14.11
C ARG A 336 7.40 -24.38 -14.43
N PHE A 337 8.16 -23.30 -14.30
CA PHE A 337 9.61 -23.29 -14.40
C PHE A 337 10.24 -23.65 -13.05
N LEU A 338 9.73 -23.13 -11.93
CA LEU A 338 10.19 -23.50 -10.58
C LEU A 338 9.90 -24.98 -10.26
N GLU A 339 8.70 -25.46 -10.58
CA GLU A 339 8.34 -26.89 -10.57
C GLU A 339 9.29 -27.75 -11.42
N LYS A 340 9.89 -27.18 -12.47
CA LYS A 340 10.89 -27.90 -13.28
C LYS A 340 12.22 -28.04 -12.54
N LEU A 341 12.60 -27.04 -11.74
CA LEU A 341 13.83 -27.06 -10.93
C LEU A 341 13.75 -28.10 -9.80
N LYS A 342 12.57 -28.37 -9.23
CA LYS A 342 12.36 -29.46 -8.23
C LYS A 342 12.84 -30.84 -8.72
N SER A 343 12.94 -31.03 -10.04
CA SER A 343 13.44 -32.25 -10.70
C SER A 343 14.95 -32.25 -11.05
N LEU A 344 15.73 -31.31 -10.50
CA LEU A 344 17.19 -31.33 -10.59
C LEU A 344 17.81 -32.48 -9.76
N PRO A 345 19.01 -33.00 -10.15
CA PRO A 345 19.67 -34.06 -9.38
C PRO A 345 20.24 -33.54 -8.05
N ALA A 346 19.74 -34.06 -6.93
CA ALA A 346 20.29 -33.82 -5.59
C ALA A 346 21.50 -34.73 -5.25
N GLU A 347 21.93 -35.61 -6.16
CA GLU A 347 23.00 -36.59 -5.94
C GLU A 347 24.41 -35.99 -6.06
N GLY A 348 24.74 -35.07 -5.14
CA GLY A 348 26.06 -34.46 -5.04
C GLY A 348 26.43 -34.06 -3.61
N ASN A 349 27.70 -33.72 -3.38
CA ASN A 349 28.21 -33.26 -2.09
C ASN A 349 29.47 -32.40 -2.27
N VAL A 350 29.36 -31.37 -3.09
CA VAL A 350 30.43 -30.38 -3.31
C VAL A 350 30.64 -29.61 -2.01
N LYS A 351 31.88 -29.28 -1.65
CA LYS A 351 32.15 -28.39 -0.51
C LYS A 351 32.46 -26.98 -0.99
N VAL A 352 31.51 -26.09 -0.72
CA VAL A 352 31.56 -24.65 -1.04
C VAL A 352 31.81 -23.89 0.27
N ALA A 353 32.76 -22.97 0.28
CA ALA A 353 33.04 -22.15 1.46
C ALA A 353 31.89 -21.17 1.67
N GLY A 354 31.33 -21.15 2.89
CA GLY A 354 30.11 -20.37 3.18
C GLY A 354 28.80 -21.17 3.04
N VAL A 355 28.85 -22.46 2.69
CA VAL A 355 27.68 -23.35 2.77
C VAL A 355 27.90 -24.45 3.81
N THR A 356 26.97 -24.59 4.74
CA THR A 356 26.84 -25.79 5.60
C THR A 356 25.75 -26.68 5.02
N GLY A 357 25.85 -28.01 5.19
CA GLY A 357 24.92 -28.98 4.62
C GLY A 357 25.44 -29.68 3.35
N THR A 358 24.55 -29.92 2.39
CA THR A 358 24.76 -30.67 1.14
C THR A 358 24.52 -29.78 -0.07
N VAL A 359 25.59 -29.52 -0.85
CA VAL A 359 25.50 -28.86 -2.16
C VAL A 359 25.58 -29.94 -3.24
N ALA A 360 24.51 -30.10 -4.02
CA ALA A 360 24.47 -31.02 -5.16
C ALA A 360 25.46 -30.60 -6.25
N ALA A 361 25.51 -29.31 -6.61
CA ALA A 361 26.43 -28.80 -7.63
C ALA A 361 26.91 -27.37 -7.37
N ARG A 362 28.09 -27.05 -7.91
CA ARG A 362 28.53 -25.68 -8.18
C ARG A 362 28.88 -25.60 -9.67
N ILE A 363 28.33 -24.60 -10.35
CA ILE A 363 28.49 -24.38 -11.80
C ILE A 363 29.09 -22.98 -11.99
N ASP A 364 30.36 -22.90 -12.35
CA ASP A 364 31.04 -21.63 -12.60
C ASP A 364 30.66 -21.08 -13.99
N THR A 365 30.08 -19.87 -14.05
CA THR A 365 29.62 -19.23 -15.29
C THR A 365 30.34 -17.90 -15.52
N PRO A 366 30.31 -17.32 -16.75
CA PRO A 366 30.81 -15.97 -17.01
C PRO A 366 30.11 -14.86 -16.21
N ALA A 367 28.90 -15.11 -15.71
CA ALA A 367 28.13 -14.20 -14.85
C ALA A 367 28.37 -14.44 -13.34
N GLY A 368 29.25 -15.37 -12.96
CA GLY A 368 29.42 -15.82 -11.57
C GLY A 368 28.96 -17.27 -11.38
N ALA A 369 29.16 -17.81 -10.19
CA ALA A 369 28.79 -19.19 -9.88
C ALA A 369 27.28 -19.34 -9.60
N ILE A 370 26.72 -20.47 -10.04
CA ILE A 370 25.42 -20.97 -9.60
C ILE A 370 25.68 -22.10 -8.59
N ILE A 371 25.04 -22.03 -7.42
CA ILE A 371 25.03 -23.11 -6.43
C ILE A 371 23.69 -23.85 -6.57
N VAL A 372 23.72 -25.18 -6.62
CA VAL A 372 22.53 -26.03 -6.51
C VAL A 372 22.61 -26.78 -5.19
N GLY A 373 21.60 -26.57 -4.35
CA GLY A 373 21.55 -26.94 -2.95
C GLY A 373 21.24 -28.41 -2.67
N GLY A 374 20.48 -28.63 -1.60
CA GLY A 374 20.25 -29.93 -0.98
C GLY A 374 18.86 -30.50 -1.27
N LYS A 375 18.42 -31.35 -0.34
CA LYS A 375 17.01 -31.70 -0.05
C LYS A 375 16.87 -31.89 1.47
N GLY A 376 17.46 -30.97 2.24
CA GLY A 376 17.52 -31.00 3.69
C GLY A 376 18.59 -30.06 4.27
N GLN A 377 18.15 -29.18 5.17
CA GLN A 377 18.87 -28.15 5.93
C GLN A 377 20.33 -27.86 5.51
N ASN A 378 20.49 -26.82 4.69
CA ASN A 378 21.74 -26.09 4.52
C ASN A 378 21.79 -24.81 5.37
N THR A 379 22.85 -24.05 5.21
CA THR A 379 22.97 -22.67 5.70
C THR A 379 23.89 -21.92 4.76
N TYR A 380 23.37 -20.84 4.18
CA TYR A 380 24.01 -20.02 3.16
C TYR A 380 24.55 -18.72 3.76
N ASP A 381 25.84 -18.68 4.06
CA ASP A 381 26.55 -17.44 4.35
C ASP A 381 26.86 -16.70 3.04
N LEU A 382 25.84 -16.09 2.43
CA LEU A 382 25.91 -15.56 1.06
C LEU A 382 27.05 -14.56 0.87
N ASP A 383 27.36 -13.72 1.85
CA ASP A 383 28.46 -12.74 1.81
C ASP A 383 29.87 -13.34 1.92
N LYS A 384 29.98 -14.63 2.27
CA LYS A 384 31.25 -15.40 2.16
C LYS A 384 31.46 -15.95 0.74
N MET A 385 30.47 -15.82 -0.14
CA MET A 385 30.49 -16.26 -1.54
C MET A 385 30.24 -15.07 -2.51
N PRO A 386 31.14 -14.07 -2.58
CA PRO A 386 30.95 -12.85 -3.37
C PRO A 386 30.95 -13.09 -4.90
N ASP A 387 31.39 -14.28 -5.32
CA ASP A 387 31.44 -14.75 -6.71
C ASP A 387 30.17 -15.52 -7.15
N VAL A 388 29.24 -15.79 -6.22
CA VAL A 388 27.95 -16.45 -6.51
C VAL A 388 26.92 -15.42 -6.98
N ALA A 389 26.32 -15.71 -8.13
CA ALA A 389 25.26 -14.93 -8.77
C ALA A 389 23.88 -15.63 -8.72
N ALA A 390 23.83 -16.94 -8.43
CA ALA A 390 22.58 -17.61 -8.07
C ALA A 390 22.74 -18.75 -7.06
N VAL A 391 21.72 -18.93 -6.22
CA VAL A 391 21.47 -20.15 -5.43
C VAL A 391 20.13 -20.74 -5.87
N ILE A 392 20.07 -22.06 -5.98
CA ILE A 392 18.86 -22.84 -6.25
C ILE A 392 18.88 -24.01 -5.26
N ASP A 393 18.21 -23.91 -4.11
CA ASP A 393 17.99 -25.11 -3.30
C ASP A 393 16.89 -25.99 -3.91
N LEU A 394 16.83 -27.25 -3.49
CA LEU A 394 15.78 -28.20 -3.87
C LEU A 394 14.97 -28.64 -2.63
N GLY A 395 15.17 -27.97 -1.49
CA GLY A 395 14.30 -27.92 -0.32
C GLY A 395 14.95 -28.36 0.98
N GLY A 396 14.26 -28.11 2.10
CA GLY A 396 14.70 -28.31 3.47
C GLY A 396 14.69 -26.99 4.24
N ASN A 397 14.40 -27.04 5.54
CA ASN A 397 14.34 -25.86 6.40
C ASN A 397 15.71 -25.18 6.51
N ASP A 398 15.93 -24.16 5.70
CA ASP A 398 17.22 -23.59 5.37
C ASP A 398 17.41 -22.21 6.03
N VAL A 399 18.62 -21.65 5.85
CA VAL A 399 19.04 -20.44 6.58
C VAL A 399 19.92 -19.58 5.69
N TYR A 400 19.37 -18.47 5.21
CA TYR A 400 20.05 -17.53 4.32
C TYR A 400 20.58 -16.32 5.11
N ASN A 401 21.90 -16.26 5.35
CA ASN A 401 22.56 -15.15 6.05
C ASN A 401 23.10 -14.10 5.05
N GLU A 402 22.67 -12.85 5.21
CA GLU A 402 23.02 -11.68 4.39
C GLU A 402 22.64 -11.83 2.89
N GLY A 403 23.56 -11.61 1.94
CA GLY A 403 23.30 -11.66 0.49
C GLY A 403 23.44 -10.33 -0.23
N THR A 404 24.38 -9.48 0.20
CA THR A 404 24.52 -8.09 -0.22
C THR A 404 24.65 -7.94 -1.74
N VAL A 405 23.70 -7.22 -2.35
CA VAL A 405 23.60 -6.95 -3.79
C VAL A 405 23.93 -5.49 -4.11
N GLY A 406 24.88 -5.30 -5.02
CA GLY A 406 25.38 -3.99 -5.43
C GLY A 406 26.62 -4.09 -6.33
N PRO A 407 27.45 -3.04 -6.49
CA PRO A 407 28.49 -3.01 -7.51
C PRO A 407 29.59 -4.09 -7.43
N GLN A 408 29.69 -4.80 -6.31
CA GLN A 408 30.58 -5.94 -6.08
C GLN A 408 29.93 -7.29 -6.45
N ARG A 409 28.61 -7.41 -6.31
CA ARG A 409 27.77 -8.56 -6.69
C ARG A 409 26.52 -8.01 -7.40
N PRO A 410 26.61 -7.74 -8.72
CA PRO A 410 25.66 -6.85 -9.41
C PRO A 410 24.29 -7.48 -9.66
N VAL A 411 24.24 -8.82 -9.69
CA VAL A 411 23.04 -9.63 -9.83
C VAL A 411 23.12 -10.76 -8.80
N LEU A 412 22.02 -10.99 -8.06
CA LEU A 412 21.83 -12.18 -7.23
C LEU A 412 20.41 -12.71 -7.39
N LEU A 413 20.31 -13.97 -7.79
CA LEU A 413 19.08 -14.75 -7.82
C LEU A 413 19.09 -15.77 -6.68
N LEU A 414 18.09 -15.74 -5.81
CA LEU A 414 17.81 -16.81 -4.85
C LEU A 414 16.53 -17.52 -5.30
N ILE A 415 16.56 -18.84 -5.27
CA ILE A 415 15.41 -19.72 -5.48
C ILE A 415 15.49 -20.78 -4.37
N ASP A 416 14.55 -20.79 -3.44
CA ASP A 416 14.19 -22.04 -2.77
C ASP A 416 13.00 -22.69 -3.48
N LEU A 417 12.69 -23.92 -3.08
CA LEU A 417 11.67 -24.74 -3.69
C LEU A 417 10.82 -25.53 -2.68
N ALA A 418 11.21 -25.64 -1.39
CA ALA A 418 10.33 -26.07 -0.28
C ALA A 418 11.07 -26.16 1.08
N GLY A 419 10.71 -25.35 2.07
CA GLY A 419 11.22 -25.41 3.44
C GLY A 419 10.58 -24.33 4.31
N ASN A 420 10.50 -24.52 5.65
CA ASN A 420 10.23 -23.40 6.55
C ASN A 420 11.55 -22.72 6.90
N ASP A 421 11.73 -21.51 6.41
CA ASP A 421 13.06 -20.96 6.11
C ASP A 421 13.39 -19.66 6.85
N ALA A 422 14.69 -19.41 7.05
CA ALA A 422 15.18 -18.32 7.87
C ALA A 422 16.10 -17.36 7.12
N TYR A 423 15.50 -16.45 6.37
CA TYR A 423 16.14 -15.33 5.69
C TYR A 423 16.53 -14.22 6.67
N ARG A 424 17.82 -13.91 6.85
CA ARG A 424 18.24 -12.90 7.85
C ARG A 424 19.53 -12.13 7.55
N GLY A 425 19.58 -10.85 7.92
CA GLY A 425 20.80 -10.05 7.82
C GLY A 425 20.75 -8.61 8.33
N ASP A 426 21.93 -8.05 8.60
CA ASP A 426 22.14 -6.67 9.05
C ASP A 426 22.65 -5.75 7.91
N ASN A 427 23.03 -6.31 6.75
CA ASN A 427 23.54 -5.54 5.61
C ASN A 427 22.42 -5.00 4.70
N PRO A 428 22.63 -3.84 4.04
CA PRO A 428 21.67 -3.28 3.09
C PRO A 428 21.77 -3.90 1.70
N GLY A 429 20.63 -4.22 1.11
CA GLY A 429 20.51 -4.86 -0.20
C GLY A 429 20.55 -6.39 -0.11
N ILE A 430 19.65 -6.97 0.69
CA ILE A 430 19.51 -8.42 0.94
C ILE A 430 18.04 -8.86 0.77
N GLN A 431 17.74 -10.16 0.81
CA GLN A 431 16.36 -10.69 0.76
C GLN A 431 15.54 -10.13 -0.42
N GLY A 432 16.02 -10.35 -1.65
CA GLY A 432 15.43 -9.77 -2.86
C GLY A 432 15.63 -8.25 -3.01
N GLY A 433 16.17 -7.54 -2.02
CA GLY A 433 16.50 -6.10 -2.08
C GLY A 433 17.87 -5.80 -2.68
N ALA A 434 18.13 -4.53 -3.06
CA ALA A 434 19.41 -4.14 -3.69
C ALA A 434 19.83 -2.67 -3.49
N VAL A 435 21.14 -2.43 -3.45
CA VAL A 435 21.75 -1.08 -3.48
C VAL A 435 22.65 -0.97 -4.72
N LEU A 436 22.18 -0.26 -5.76
CA LEU A 436 22.87 -0.20 -7.07
C LEU A 436 23.16 -1.59 -7.66
N GLY A 437 22.16 -2.46 -7.69
CA GLY A 437 22.24 -3.81 -8.25
C GLY A 437 20.85 -4.34 -8.63
N VAL A 438 20.77 -5.63 -8.95
CA VAL A 438 19.52 -6.32 -9.30
C VAL A 438 19.40 -7.60 -8.47
N SER A 439 18.36 -7.72 -7.65
CA SER A 439 18.09 -8.94 -6.89
C SER A 439 16.71 -9.49 -7.21
N MET A 440 16.58 -10.81 -7.13
CA MET A 440 15.31 -11.53 -7.13
C MET A 440 15.42 -12.71 -6.17
N LEU A 441 14.51 -12.76 -5.20
CA LEU A 441 14.25 -13.91 -4.33
C LEU A 441 12.93 -14.51 -4.77
N LEU A 442 12.89 -15.82 -4.96
CA LEU A 442 11.69 -16.62 -5.15
C LEU A 442 11.72 -17.73 -4.10
N ASP A 443 10.73 -17.80 -3.22
CA ASP A 443 10.46 -19.04 -2.48
C ASP A 443 9.35 -19.85 -3.18
N LEU A 444 8.83 -20.92 -2.57
CA LEU A 444 7.79 -21.74 -3.20
C LEU A 444 6.86 -22.55 -2.27
N GLU A 445 7.31 -23.01 -1.11
CA GLU A 445 6.50 -23.79 -0.14
C GLU A 445 7.10 -23.66 1.27
N GLY A 446 6.53 -22.83 2.16
CA GLY A 446 7.12 -22.57 3.49
C GLY A 446 6.17 -22.24 4.64
N ASP A 447 6.75 -21.74 5.74
CA ASP A 447 6.12 -20.89 6.77
C ASP A 447 7.31 -20.09 7.35
N ASP A 448 7.55 -18.89 6.84
CA ASP A 448 8.91 -18.35 6.66
C ASP A 448 9.23 -17.09 7.49
N ALA A 449 10.53 -16.84 7.67
CA ALA A 449 11.03 -15.78 8.54
C ALA A 449 12.02 -14.85 7.84
N TYR A 450 11.50 -13.72 7.33
CA TYR A 450 12.26 -12.65 6.69
C TYR A 450 12.64 -11.54 7.69
N LEU A 451 13.86 -11.62 8.22
CA LEU A 451 14.34 -10.77 9.33
C LEU A 451 15.52 -9.86 8.92
N ALA A 452 15.29 -8.57 8.64
CA ALA A 452 16.36 -7.67 8.19
C ALA A 452 16.32 -6.24 8.77
N ARG A 453 17.47 -5.56 8.84
CA ARG A 453 17.53 -4.21 9.43
C ARG A 453 17.07 -3.11 8.48
N GLU A 454 17.67 -3.00 7.29
CA GLU A 454 17.30 -1.97 6.31
C GLU A 454 17.69 -2.31 4.87
N VAL A 455 16.88 -1.87 3.89
CA VAL A 455 17.02 -2.13 2.44
C VAL A 455 16.95 -3.62 2.12
N ALA A 456 15.81 -4.24 2.44
CA ALA A 456 15.56 -5.67 2.25
C ALA A 456 14.10 -5.95 1.85
N GLN A 457 13.74 -7.22 1.62
CA GLN A 457 12.38 -7.67 1.28
C GLN A 457 11.87 -6.95 0.02
N GLY A 458 12.57 -7.17 -1.09
CA GLY A 458 12.33 -6.49 -2.37
C GLY A 458 12.72 -5.00 -2.42
N SER A 459 13.10 -4.36 -1.31
CA SER A 459 13.38 -2.91 -1.28
C SER A 459 14.68 -2.49 -1.98
N VAL A 460 14.67 -1.30 -2.61
CA VAL A 460 15.80 -0.77 -3.37
C VAL A 460 16.24 0.66 -3.07
N LEU A 461 17.55 0.86 -3.17
CA LEU A 461 18.18 2.15 -3.45
C LEU A 461 18.87 2.10 -4.82
N ALA A 462 18.22 2.68 -5.84
CA ALA A 462 18.71 2.76 -7.23
C ALA A 462 19.09 1.42 -7.87
N GLY A 463 18.33 0.37 -7.57
CA GLY A 463 18.45 -0.96 -8.16
C GLY A 463 17.12 -1.49 -8.69
N VAL A 464 17.05 -2.79 -8.94
CA VAL A 464 15.79 -3.53 -8.91
C VAL A 464 15.83 -4.58 -7.82
N GLY A 465 14.74 -4.71 -7.08
CA GLY A 465 14.55 -5.69 -6.05
C GLY A 465 13.19 -6.33 -6.22
N VAL A 466 13.16 -7.65 -6.03
CA VAL A 466 11.99 -8.50 -6.18
C VAL A 466 12.07 -9.56 -5.09
N LEU A 467 11.04 -9.64 -4.28
CA LEU A 467 10.68 -10.82 -3.51
C LEU A 467 9.36 -11.32 -4.09
N VAL A 468 9.27 -12.62 -4.38
CA VAL A 468 8.00 -13.30 -4.62
C VAL A 468 7.98 -14.54 -3.76
N ASP A 469 7.13 -14.58 -2.74
CA ASP A 469 6.74 -15.85 -2.12
C ASP A 469 5.56 -16.44 -2.89
N TYR A 470 5.17 -17.67 -2.59
CA TYR A 470 4.14 -18.38 -3.35
C TYR A 470 3.14 -19.16 -2.49
N ALA A 471 3.47 -19.51 -1.25
CA ALA A 471 2.57 -20.15 -0.28
C ALA A 471 3.25 -20.35 1.10
N GLY A 472 2.69 -19.74 2.15
CA GLY A 472 3.18 -19.90 3.51
C GLY A 472 2.22 -19.42 4.61
N ASN A 473 2.81 -18.90 5.70
CA ASN A 473 2.19 -18.14 6.81
C ASN A 473 3.34 -17.28 7.39
N ASP A 474 3.66 -16.18 6.72
CA ASP A 474 5.03 -15.70 6.58
C ASP A 474 5.29 -14.38 7.33
N SER A 475 6.51 -14.23 7.86
CA SER A 475 6.85 -13.18 8.82
C SER A 475 7.89 -12.19 8.30
N TYR A 476 7.40 -11.03 7.85
CA TYR A 476 8.18 -9.99 7.19
C TYR A 476 8.56 -8.86 8.15
N ALA A 477 9.68 -9.00 8.86
CA ALA A 477 10.12 -8.00 9.84
C ALA A 477 11.37 -7.20 9.41
N GLY A 478 11.27 -5.87 9.47
CA GLY A 478 12.44 -5.01 9.48
C GLY A 478 12.16 -3.55 9.81
N VAL A 479 13.21 -2.71 9.86
CA VAL A 479 13.09 -1.37 10.45
C VAL A 479 12.70 -0.32 9.41
N ARG A 480 13.42 -0.24 8.29
CA ARG A 480 13.24 0.84 7.30
C ARG A 480 13.75 0.41 5.93
N ARG A 481 13.08 0.85 4.87
CA ARG A 481 13.36 0.39 3.50
C ARG A 481 13.16 -1.11 3.40
N MET A 482 11.91 -1.52 3.65
CA MET A 482 11.45 -2.91 3.71
C MET A 482 10.34 -3.12 2.68
N GLN A 483 9.93 -4.37 2.46
CA GLN A 483 8.63 -4.74 1.87
C GLN A 483 8.27 -3.90 0.63
N GLY A 484 8.99 -4.13 -0.48
CA GLY A 484 8.73 -3.48 -1.77
C GLY A 484 9.13 -1.99 -1.89
N GLN A 485 9.64 -1.35 -0.84
CA GLN A 485 10.00 0.08 -0.86
C GLN A 485 11.01 0.46 -1.97
N ALA A 486 10.75 1.52 -2.74
CA ALA A 486 11.65 1.98 -3.82
C ALA A 486 12.05 3.47 -3.76
N LEU A 487 13.27 3.77 -4.25
CA LEU A 487 13.71 5.12 -4.67
C LEU A 487 14.11 5.14 -6.15
N GLY A 488 15.39 5.20 -6.53
CA GLY A 488 15.80 5.38 -7.94
C GLY A 488 15.55 4.22 -8.92
N GLY A 489 14.58 3.35 -8.67
CA GLY A 489 14.36 2.10 -9.41
C GLY A 489 13.02 1.43 -9.08
N ILE A 490 12.98 0.10 -9.09
CA ILE A 490 11.76 -0.70 -8.86
C ILE A 490 11.99 -1.62 -7.66
N GLY A 491 11.07 -1.61 -6.69
CA GLY A 491 11.02 -2.58 -5.60
C GLY A 491 9.65 -3.26 -5.63
N LEU A 492 9.64 -4.59 -5.59
CA LEU A 492 8.43 -5.40 -5.54
C LEU A 492 8.55 -6.40 -4.39
N LEU A 493 7.53 -6.47 -3.55
CA LEU A 493 7.17 -7.67 -2.79
C LEU A 493 5.82 -8.14 -3.35
N VAL A 494 5.68 -9.44 -3.55
CA VAL A 494 4.42 -10.11 -3.90
C VAL A 494 4.38 -11.36 -3.06
N ASP A 495 3.42 -11.48 -2.15
CA ASP A 495 3.04 -12.80 -1.65
C ASP A 495 1.90 -13.36 -2.50
N ARG A 496 1.47 -14.60 -2.26
CA ARG A 496 0.45 -15.25 -3.09
C ARG A 496 -0.57 -16.12 -2.37
N ALA A 497 -0.33 -16.51 -1.12
CA ALA A 497 -1.30 -17.17 -0.25
C ALA A 497 -0.71 -17.36 1.16
N GLY A 498 -1.33 -16.78 2.19
CA GLY A 498 -0.82 -16.84 3.55
C GLY A 498 -1.80 -16.40 4.63
N ASN A 499 -1.25 -15.89 5.73
CA ASN A 499 -1.89 -15.26 6.88
C ASN A 499 -0.76 -14.46 7.60
N ASP A 500 -0.39 -13.32 7.02
CA ASP A 500 1.03 -12.87 7.00
C ASP A 500 1.34 -11.62 7.86
N ASP A 501 2.55 -11.59 8.44
CA ASP A 501 2.92 -10.73 9.57
C ASP A 501 3.91 -9.62 9.12
N TYR A 502 3.37 -8.54 8.53
CA TYR A 502 4.10 -7.47 7.86
C TYR A 502 4.51 -6.31 8.78
N ARG A 503 5.80 -6.22 9.13
CA ARG A 503 6.32 -5.24 10.12
C ARG A 503 7.41 -4.29 9.59
N ALA A 504 7.09 -2.99 9.53
CA ALA A 504 8.00 -1.90 9.17
C ALA A 504 7.87 -0.65 10.09
N ALA A 505 8.86 0.26 10.09
CA ALA A 505 8.81 1.51 10.87
C ALA A 505 8.98 2.83 10.09
N LEU A 506 9.62 2.84 8.90
CA LEU A 506 9.71 4.05 8.06
C LEU A 506 10.11 3.73 6.60
N TRP A 507 9.30 4.18 5.63
CA TRP A 507 9.41 3.84 4.20
C TRP A 507 9.52 2.33 4.01
N GLY A 508 8.38 1.65 4.16
CA GLY A 508 8.19 0.23 3.89
C GLY A 508 6.83 0.02 3.22
N GLN A 509 6.47 -1.24 2.97
CA GLN A 509 5.14 -1.65 2.49
C GLN A 509 4.74 -0.84 1.24
N GLY A 510 5.57 -0.95 0.20
CA GLY A 510 5.30 -0.41 -1.14
C GLY A 510 5.43 1.11 -1.32
N LEU A 511 5.96 1.90 -0.38
CA LEU A 511 6.12 3.36 -0.62
C LEU A 511 7.10 3.64 -1.78
N GLY A 512 6.76 4.62 -2.62
CA GLY A 512 7.52 5.03 -3.80
C GLY A 512 7.99 6.48 -3.74
N GLY A 513 9.31 6.67 -3.59
CA GLY A 513 9.92 8.01 -3.62
C GLY A 513 10.53 8.39 -4.97
N PRO A 514 11.36 9.45 -5.04
CA PRO A 514 11.86 10.02 -6.30
C PRO A 514 12.40 9.01 -7.34
N LEU A 515 11.80 9.04 -8.54
CA LEU A 515 12.01 8.12 -9.68
C LEU A 515 11.57 6.65 -9.46
N GLY A 516 10.84 6.37 -8.37
CA GLY A 516 10.61 5.01 -7.86
C GLY A 516 9.22 4.45 -8.05
N PHE A 517 9.17 3.13 -8.17
CA PHE A 517 7.97 2.32 -8.14
C PHE A 517 8.11 1.28 -7.03
N GLY A 518 7.34 1.44 -5.96
CA GLY A 518 7.22 0.45 -4.88
C GLY A 518 5.90 -0.28 -5.00
N LEU A 519 5.91 -1.59 -4.70
CA LEU A 519 4.72 -2.44 -4.63
C LEU A 519 4.86 -3.42 -3.47
N LEU A 520 3.82 -3.52 -2.65
CA LEU A 520 3.40 -4.75 -1.99
C LEU A 520 2.06 -5.15 -2.62
N ASP A 521 1.87 -6.42 -2.94
CA ASP A 521 0.66 -6.98 -3.58
C ASP A 521 0.48 -8.38 -2.96
N ASP A 522 -0.38 -8.48 -1.94
CA ASP A 522 -0.83 -9.77 -1.40
C ASP A 522 -2.10 -10.25 -2.14
N LEU A 523 -2.39 -11.55 -2.08
CA LEU A 523 -3.36 -12.19 -2.98
C LEU A 523 -4.46 -13.04 -2.32
N ASP A 524 -4.28 -13.54 -1.08
CA ASP A 524 -5.22 -14.43 -0.36
C ASP A 524 -4.72 -14.65 1.10
N GLY A 525 -5.33 -14.03 2.13
CA GLY A 525 -4.93 -14.19 3.55
C GLY A 525 -5.81 -13.43 4.55
N ASP A 526 -5.68 -13.66 5.87
CA ASP A 526 -6.08 -12.68 6.90
C ASP A 526 -4.79 -12.12 7.55
N ASP A 527 -4.42 -10.89 7.22
CA ASP A 527 -3.05 -10.37 7.32
C ASP A 527 -2.86 -9.20 8.30
N HIS A 528 -1.62 -8.98 8.76
CA HIS A 528 -1.26 -7.90 9.69
C HIS A 528 -0.23 -6.91 9.16
N TYR A 529 -0.69 -5.75 8.67
CA TYR A 529 0.16 -4.67 8.17
C TYR A 529 0.50 -3.62 9.23
N TYR A 530 1.63 -3.79 9.91
CA TYR A 530 2.16 -2.85 10.90
C TYR A 530 3.19 -1.86 10.31
N CYS A 531 2.86 -0.56 10.28
CA CYS A 531 3.76 0.51 9.82
C CYS A 531 3.88 1.71 10.80
N GLY A 532 4.96 1.73 11.59
CA GLY A 532 5.30 2.89 12.43
C GLY A 532 5.97 2.53 13.76
N GLY A 533 5.45 3.08 14.86
CA GLY A 533 5.78 2.62 16.21
C GLY A 533 7.15 2.97 16.79
N MET A 534 8.06 3.60 16.04
CA MET A 534 9.48 3.73 16.43
C MET A 534 10.00 5.17 16.63
N TRP A 535 9.62 6.13 15.79
CA TRP A 535 10.17 7.49 15.80
C TRP A 535 9.05 8.51 16.04
N GLN A 536 9.25 9.48 16.93
CA GLN A 536 8.32 10.61 17.14
C GLN A 536 8.11 11.40 15.84
N ASP A 537 6.88 11.90 15.66
CA ASP A 537 6.50 12.63 14.45
C ASP A 537 7.17 14.02 14.34
N SER A 538 7.23 14.52 13.11
CA SER A 538 7.93 15.75 12.75
C SER A 538 7.14 17.05 12.92
N TYR A 539 5.94 17.02 13.51
CA TYR A 539 5.07 18.17 13.69
C TYR A 539 4.88 18.52 15.17
N GLU A 540 5.69 19.46 15.67
CA GLU A 540 5.67 19.96 17.07
C GLU A 540 4.26 20.38 17.57
N GLU A 541 3.31 20.69 16.68
CA GLU A 541 1.93 21.00 17.04
C GLU A 541 1.03 19.80 17.39
N THR A 542 1.51 18.56 17.24
CA THR A 542 0.75 17.32 17.49
C THR A 542 1.59 16.24 18.17
N PRO A 543 0.96 15.27 18.87
CA PRO A 543 1.62 14.05 19.34
C PRO A 543 1.46 12.91 18.33
N GLY A 544 2.46 12.05 18.19
CA GLY A 544 2.40 10.92 17.27
C GLY A 544 3.76 10.29 17.02
N LEU A 545 3.78 9.35 16.07
CA LEU A 545 4.98 8.72 15.53
C LEU A 545 4.97 8.84 14.00
N GLU A 546 6.13 8.78 13.36
CA GLU A 546 6.24 8.67 11.89
C GLU A 546 5.82 7.26 11.43
N GLY A 547 5.00 7.18 10.38
CA GLY A 547 4.69 5.94 9.65
C GLY A 547 5.37 5.91 8.29
N TRP A 548 4.74 6.53 7.28
CA TRP A 548 5.22 6.55 5.89
C TRP A 548 5.50 5.16 5.30
N GLY A 549 4.44 4.38 5.12
CA GLY A 549 4.44 3.16 4.33
C GLY A 549 3.04 2.89 3.80
N GLN A 550 2.77 1.66 3.39
CA GLN A 550 1.48 1.20 2.87
C GLN A 550 1.06 2.03 1.65
N GLY A 551 1.78 1.80 0.55
CA GLY A 551 1.45 2.36 -0.76
C GLY A 551 1.58 3.88 -0.89
N VAL A 552 2.31 4.55 0.00
CA VAL A 552 2.49 6.01 -0.09
C VAL A 552 3.38 6.42 -1.27
N GLY A 553 3.02 7.47 -2.00
CA GLY A 553 3.90 8.10 -2.99
C GLY A 553 4.49 9.38 -2.43
N ALA A 554 5.79 9.44 -2.13
CA ALA A 554 6.39 10.55 -1.37
C ALA A 554 7.59 11.22 -2.07
N GLY A 555 7.44 12.50 -2.41
CA GLY A 555 8.58 13.35 -2.74
C GLY A 555 9.34 13.81 -1.50
N LEU A 556 10.66 13.93 -1.63
CA LEU A 556 11.51 14.39 -0.54
C LEU A 556 11.54 15.92 -0.59
N ARG A 557 10.87 16.58 0.38
CA ARG A 557 10.65 18.03 0.33
C ARG A 557 11.98 18.80 0.29
N GLN A 558 12.03 19.80 -0.60
CA GLN A 558 13.22 20.57 -1.00
C GLN A 558 14.34 19.77 -1.72
N VAL A 559 14.13 18.49 -2.03
CA VAL A 559 15.13 17.61 -2.68
C VAL A 559 14.66 17.17 -4.07
N ALA A 560 13.51 16.49 -4.16
CA ALA A 560 12.97 15.92 -5.40
C ALA A 560 11.47 15.62 -5.30
N ASN A 561 10.78 15.52 -6.43
CA ASN A 561 9.38 15.10 -6.51
C ASN A 561 9.25 13.58 -6.34
N GLY A 562 8.08 13.10 -5.92
CA GLY A 562 7.84 11.70 -5.55
C GLY A 562 7.78 10.70 -6.70
N GLY A 563 7.58 9.43 -6.34
CA GLY A 563 7.35 8.31 -7.23
C GLY A 563 5.92 7.79 -7.15
N VAL A 564 5.77 6.50 -7.47
CA VAL A 564 4.55 5.70 -7.34
C VAL A 564 4.75 4.69 -6.22
N GLY A 565 3.98 4.78 -5.15
CA GLY A 565 3.88 3.72 -4.16
C GLY A 565 2.54 3.00 -4.27
N VAL A 566 2.54 1.69 -4.01
CA VAL A 566 1.34 0.84 -4.08
C VAL A 566 1.37 -0.19 -2.96
N ILE A 567 0.27 -0.34 -2.24
CA ILE A 567 -0.09 -1.54 -1.47
C ILE A 567 -1.40 -2.10 -2.05
N LEU A 568 -1.49 -3.41 -2.21
CA LEU A 568 -2.68 -4.14 -2.65
C LEU A 568 -2.82 -5.38 -1.77
N ASP A 569 -4.06 -5.78 -1.50
CA ASP A 569 -4.41 -7.04 -0.87
C ASP A 569 -5.54 -7.73 -1.66
N GLY A 570 -5.53 -9.06 -1.69
CA GLY A 570 -6.56 -9.91 -2.31
C GLY A 570 -7.80 -10.13 -1.45
N GLY A 571 -7.69 -9.95 -0.13
CA GLY A 571 -8.77 -9.85 0.85
C GLY A 571 -8.92 -11.05 1.81
N GLY A 572 -9.07 -10.71 3.09
CA GLY A 572 -9.59 -11.51 4.22
C GLY A 572 -10.05 -10.60 5.36
N ASP A 573 -10.02 -11.03 6.63
CA ASP A 573 -10.43 -10.15 7.76
C ASP A 573 -9.24 -9.25 8.24
N ASP A 574 -8.74 -8.37 7.37
CA ASP A 574 -7.41 -7.76 7.45
C ASP A 574 -7.19 -6.62 8.48
N VAL A 575 -5.94 -6.45 8.95
CA VAL A 575 -5.60 -5.46 9.98
C VAL A 575 -4.41 -4.57 9.58
N TYR A 576 -4.71 -3.34 9.18
CA TYR A 576 -3.73 -2.30 8.84
C TYR A 576 -3.46 -1.37 10.04
N GLU A 577 -2.41 -1.62 10.83
CA GLU A 577 -1.94 -0.72 11.91
C GLU A 577 -0.93 0.31 11.37
N PHE A 578 -1.25 1.62 11.34
CA PHE A 578 -0.32 2.65 10.86
C PHE A 578 -0.35 4.01 11.60
N ASP A 579 0.85 4.60 11.71
CA ASP A 579 1.10 5.93 12.29
C ASP A 579 1.00 7.06 11.22
N TYR A 580 1.73 8.17 11.35
CA TYR A 580 1.55 9.35 10.49
C TYR A 580 1.87 9.10 9.01
N LEU A 581 1.09 9.74 8.14
CA LEU A 581 1.38 9.89 6.71
C LEU A 581 1.61 8.54 6.01
N ALA A 582 0.71 7.59 6.24
CA ALA A 582 0.72 6.24 5.68
C ALA A 582 -0.54 5.95 4.83
N HIS A 583 -0.71 4.71 4.38
CA HIS A 583 -1.91 4.07 3.80
C HIS A 583 -2.61 4.81 2.62
N GLY A 584 -2.10 4.54 1.41
CA GLY A 584 -2.63 5.06 0.12
C GLY A 584 -2.30 6.54 -0.15
N GLY A 585 -1.44 7.15 0.65
CA GLY A 585 -1.22 8.59 0.69
C GLY A 585 -0.25 9.18 -0.33
N GLY A 586 -0.54 10.37 -0.86
CA GLY A 586 0.36 11.13 -1.73
C GLY A 586 1.00 12.32 -1.04
N TYR A 587 2.33 12.40 -1.03
CA TYR A 587 3.11 13.55 -0.52
C TYR A 587 4.07 14.13 -1.58
N TRP A 588 4.15 15.47 -1.68
CA TRP A 588 5.14 16.21 -2.47
C TRP A 588 5.33 15.75 -3.94
N CYS A 589 4.30 15.95 -4.76
CA CYS A 589 4.21 15.45 -6.15
C CYS A 589 4.34 13.92 -6.34
N GLY A 590 4.18 13.10 -5.29
CA GLY A 590 4.07 11.65 -5.43
C GLY A 590 2.64 11.17 -5.74
N LEU A 591 2.53 9.88 -6.04
CA LEU A 591 1.28 9.15 -6.27
C LEU A 591 1.22 7.94 -5.33
N GLY A 592 0.29 7.95 -4.38
CA GLY A 592 0.05 6.82 -3.47
C GLY A 592 -1.21 6.04 -3.84
N PHE A 593 -1.17 4.73 -3.68
CA PHE A 593 -2.27 3.81 -3.96
C PHE A 593 -2.36 2.75 -2.87
N ALA A 594 -3.53 2.62 -2.25
CA ALA A 594 -3.94 1.44 -1.49
C ALA A 594 -5.16 0.85 -2.17
N ARG A 595 -5.31 -0.48 -2.15
CA ARG A 595 -6.57 -1.13 -2.49
C ARG A 595 -6.69 -2.48 -1.81
N ASP A 596 -7.84 -2.70 -1.21
CA ASP A 596 -8.30 -4.05 -0.87
C ASP A 596 -9.20 -4.61 -1.98
N PHE A 597 -9.29 -5.94 -2.08
CA PHE A 597 -10.21 -6.63 -2.98
C PHE A 597 -11.37 -7.33 -2.25
N GLY A 598 -11.39 -7.34 -0.90
CA GLY A 598 -12.61 -7.41 -0.08
C GLY A 598 -12.50 -8.29 1.16
N GLY A 599 -12.90 -7.75 2.31
CA GLY A 599 -12.63 -8.27 3.65
C GLY A 599 -13.64 -7.87 4.74
N ASN A 600 -13.16 -7.53 5.94
CA ASN A 600 -13.90 -6.83 7.01
C ASN A 600 -12.91 -5.98 7.83
N ASP A 601 -12.22 -5.06 7.16
CA ASP A 601 -10.87 -4.69 7.57
C ASP A 601 -10.83 -3.66 8.70
N GLN A 602 -9.66 -3.56 9.33
CA GLN A 602 -9.39 -2.63 10.40
C GLN A 602 -8.17 -1.76 10.10
N ARG A 603 -8.43 -0.55 9.61
CA ARG A 603 -7.44 0.48 9.29
C ARG A 603 -7.23 1.39 10.50
N LEU A 604 -6.32 0.98 11.36
CA LEU A 604 -6.13 1.43 12.74
C LEU A 604 -4.89 2.32 12.93
N VAL A 605 -4.89 3.11 14.00
CA VAL A 605 -3.64 3.69 14.54
C VAL A 605 -2.83 2.61 15.26
N THR A 606 -1.50 2.60 15.17
CA THR A 606 -0.70 1.56 15.85
C THR A 606 -0.90 1.58 17.37
N GLN A 607 -1.23 0.43 17.95
CA GLN A 607 -1.61 0.22 19.35
C GLN A 607 -0.40 -0.11 20.23
N LYS A 608 0.62 -0.75 19.65
CA LYS A 608 1.89 -1.12 20.27
C LYS A 608 3.01 -0.19 19.78
N SER A 609 4.13 -0.14 20.48
CA SER A 609 5.39 0.36 19.90
C SER A 609 6.01 -0.66 18.94
N PHE A 610 6.94 -0.24 18.09
CA PHE A 610 7.52 -1.07 17.03
C PHE A 610 8.10 -2.41 17.54
N ASN A 611 8.65 -2.43 18.75
CA ASN A 611 9.18 -3.62 19.43
C ASN A 611 8.11 -4.56 20.03
N GLY A 612 6.82 -4.32 19.76
CA GLY A 612 5.69 -5.08 20.32
C GLY A 612 5.29 -4.70 21.75
N GLY A 613 6.05 -3.82 22.41
CA GLY A 613 5.76 -3.36 23.76
C GLY A 613 4.65 -2.29 23.84
N PRO A 614 4.19 -1.92 25.04
CA PRO A 614 3.19 -0.86 25.22
C PRO A 614 3.66 0.49 24.65
N ARG A 615 2.79 1.14 23.87
CA ARG A 615 3.03 2.49 23.33
C ARG A 615 3.10 3.52 24.46
N THR A 616 4.04 4.46 24.37
CA THR A 616 4.19 5.57 25.35
C THR A 616 3.58 6.89 24.86
N GLU A 617 3.51 7.07 23.54
CA GLU A 617 2.84 8.22 22.92
C GLU A 617 1.32 7.97 22.77
N PRO A 618 0.48 9.01 22.72
CA PRO A 618 -0.94 8.87 22.42
C PRO A 618 -1.20 8.12 21.10
N ASN A 619 -2.30 7.37 21.04
CA ASN A 619 -2.89 6.92 19.79
C ASN A 619 -3.45 8.15 19.06
N PHE A 620 -2.69 8.64 18.09
CA PHE A 620 -2.99 9.84 17.32
C PHE A 620 -2.39 9.66 15.93
N GLN A 621 -3.16 9.98 14.90
CA GLN A 621 -2.80 9.79 13.51
C GLN A 621 -3.24 11.00 12.69
N ARG A 622 -2.33 11.48 11.84
CA ARG A 622 -2.50 12.61 10.93
C ARG A 622 -2.14 12.14 9.54
N PHE A 623 -3.05 12.35 8.58
CA PHE A 623 -2.97 11.77 7.22
C PHE A 623 -2.95 10.23 7.25
N GLY A 624 -4.16 9.65 7.26
CA GLY A 624 -4.44 8.21 7.35
C GLY A 624 -4.87 7.60 6.03
N CYS A 625 -6.14 7.20 5.88
CA CYS A 625 -6.64 6.58 4.65
C CYS A 625 -6.77 7.57 3.46
N GLY A 626 -6.06 7.33 2.35
CA GLY A 626 -6.36 7.91 1.03
C GLY A 626 -6.28 9.44 0.94
N TRP A 627 -5.14 10.06 1.28
CA TRP A 627 -4.96 11.52 1.34
C TRP A 627 -3.95 12.07 0.33
N GLY A 628 -4.02 13.38 0.05
CA GLY A 628 -3.00 14.11 -0.70
C GLY A 628 -2.48 15.33 0.06
N CYS A 629 -1.17 15.53 0.07
CA CYS A 629 -0.52 16.65 0.73
C CYS A 629 0.60 17.26 -0.14
N HIS A 630 0.59 18.58 -0.29
CA HIS A 630 1.56 19.35 -1.09
C HIS A 630 1.67 18.84 -2.55
N TYR A 631 0.70 19.23 -3.37
CA TYR A 631 0.62 18.97 -4.82
C TYR A 631 0.46 17.50 -5.23
N ALA A 632 0.65 16.54 -4.32
CA ALA A 632 0.52 15.11 -4.57
C ALA A 632 -0.93 14.59 -4.60
N MET A 633 -1.09 13.31 -4.95
CA MET A 633 -2.39 12.63 -4.97
C MET A 633 -2.28 11.25 -4.32
N GLY A 634 -3.21 10.91 -3.43
CA GLY A 634 -3.35 9.59 -2.83
C GLY A 634 -4.74 9.02 -3.06
N PHE A 635 -4.80 7.71 -3.27
CA PHE A 635 -5.99 6.96 -3.62
C PHE A 635 -6.10 5.73 -2.72
N LEU A 636 -7.25 5.54 -2.10
CA LEU A 636 -7.65 4.27 -1.49
C LEU A 636 -8.92 3.77 -2.17
N PHE A 637 -8.98 2.46 -2.38
CA PHE A 637 -10.17 1.73 -2.79
C PHE A 637 -10.41 0.59 -1.81
N ASP A 638 -11.68 0.36 -1.50
CA ASP A 638 -12.16 -0.89 -0.95
C ASP A 638 -13.20 -1.46 -1.92
N ASP A 639 -13.33 -2.78 -1.97
CA ASP A 639 -14.19 -3.49 -2.91
C ASP A 639 -15.37 -4.20 -2.26
N ALA A 640 -15.28 -4.64 -0.98
CA ALA A 640 -16.41 -5.15 -0.21
C ALA A 640 -16.02 -5.47 1.24
N GLY A 641 -16.84 -5.12 2.24
CA GLY A 641 -16.66 -5.62 3.61
C GLY A 641 -17.68 -5.15 4.65
N ASN A 642 -17.18 -4.72 5.82
CA ASN A 642 -17.90 -4.06 6.93
C ASN A 642 -16.88 -3.24 7.75
N ASP A 643 -16.39 -2.16 7.17
CA ASP A 643 -15.01 -1.73 7.32
C ASP A 643 -14.76 -0.65 8.37
N VAL A 644 -13.60 -0.74 9.01
CA VAL A 644 -13.22 0.13 10.14
C VAL A 644 -12.09 1.07 9.75
N TYR A 645 -12.48 2.28 9.38
CA TYR A 645 -11.57 3.40 9.14
C TYR A 645 -11.38 4.23 10.42
N ASP A 646 -10.25 4.12 11.12
CA ASP A 646 -9.88 4.96 12.27
C ASP A 646 -8.89 6.09 11.89
N GLY A 647 -8.54 6.94 12.86
CA GLY A 647 -7.61 8.06 12.70
C GLY A 647 -8.07 9.32 13.44
N ARG A 648 -7.22 10.36 13.50
CA ARG A 648 -7.48 11.53 14.35
C ARG A 648 -7.79 12.83 13.61
N ILE A 649 -6.93 13.25 12.68
CA ILE A 649 -7.07 14.51 11.94
C ILE A 649 -6.57 14.38 10.50
N MET A 650 -7.05 15.24 9.59
CA MET A 650 -6.53 15.36 8.23
C MET A 650 -6.45 14.01 7.46
N GLY A 651 -7.47 13.16 7.55
CA GLY A 651 -7.39 11.72 7.24
C GLY A 651 -8.15 11.26 5.99
N THR A 652 -9.15 10.40 6.20
CA THR A 652 -10.06 9.76 5.23
C THR A 652 -10.43 10.63 4.01
N GLY A 653 -9.80 10.41 2.87
CA GLY A 653 -10.14 11.15 1.63
C GLY A 653 -9.76 12.64 1.66
N MET A 654 -8.72 13.01 2.41
CA MET A 654 -8.37 14.40 2.69
C MET A 654 -7.32 14.99 1.73
N ALA A 655 -7.47 16.24 1.33
CA ALA A 655 -6.52 16.96 0.49
C ALA A 655 -6.03 18.27 1.16
N TRP A 656 -4.71 18.48 1.19
CA TRP A 656 -4.03 19.70 1.66
C TRP A 656 -3.01 20.26 0.66
N ASP A 657 -3.09 21.56 0.33
CA ASP A 657 -2.14 22.32 -0.51
C ASP A 657 -2.03 21.79 -1.96
N CYS A 658 -2.96 22.21 -2.83
CA CYS A 658 -2.98 21.91 -4.27
C CYS A 658 -3.06 20.41 -4.66
N SER A 659 -3.69 19.57 -3.84
CA SER A 659 -3.62 18.11 -3.90
C SER A 659 -4.98 17.42 -4.05
N MET A 660 -4.98 16.09 -4.15
CA MET A 660 -6.17 15.23 -4.08
C MET A 660 -5.97 14.11 -3.05
N GLY A 661 -6.98 13.89 -2.21
CA GLY A 661 -7.14 12.66 -1.45
C GLY A 661 -8.47 12.05 -1.82
N ILE A 662 -8.49 10.74 -2.03
CA ILE A 662 -9.71 9.99 -2.23
C ILE A 662 -9.69 8.66 -1.48
N LEU A 663 -10.81 8.38 -0.82
CA LEU A 663 -11.23 7.04 -0.41
C LEU A 663 -12.52 6.72 -1.18
N CYS A 664 -12.58 5.53 -1.75
CA CYS A 664 -13.78 4.95 -2.36
C CYS A 664 -14.04 3.58 -1.74
N ASP A 665 -15.12 3.45 -0.99
CA ASP A 665 -15.70 2.15 -0.65
C ASP A 665 -16.74 1.74 -1.71
N PHE A 666 -16.98 0.43 -1.86
CA PHE A 666 -17.84 -0.14 -2.90
C PHE A 666 -18.94 -1.09 -2.43
N ALA A 667 -18.91 -1.59 -1.17
CA ALA A 667 -20.04 -2.25 -0.50
C ALA A 667 -19.73 -2.64 0.95
N GLY A 668 -20.52 -2.20 1.93
CA GLY A 668 -20.34 -2.67 3.31
C GLY A 668 -21.43 -2.29 4.31
N ASN A 669 -21.03 -1.92 5.53
CA ASN A 669 -21.81 -1.27 6.60
C ASN A 669 -20.85 -0.48 7.52
N ASP A 670 -20.28 0.61 7.01
CA ASP A 670 -18.87 0.94 7.30
C ASP A 670 -18.70 2.07 8.33
N GLU A 671 -17.68 1.96 9.20
CA GLU A 671 -17.54 2.76 10.43
C GLU A 671 -16.39 3.77 10.36
N TYR A 672 -16.64 4.92 9.72
CA TYR A 672 -15.72 6.05 9.61
C TYR A 672 -15.55 6.82 10.94
N LYS A 673 -14.65 6.35 11.80
CA LYS A 673 -14.37 6.87 13.16
C LYS A 673 -13.72 8.26 13.29
N PRO A 674 -12.93 8.80 12.33
CA PRO A 674 -12.19 10.07 12.48
C PRO A 674 -13.01 11.33 12.84
N THR A 675 -13.18 11.58 14.14
CA THR A 675 -13.99 12.70 14.67
C THR A 675 -13.32 14.08 14.66
N GLY A 676 -12.00 14.16 14.48
CA GLY A 676 -11.23 15.40 14.59
C GLY A 676 -11.30 16.31 13.36
N GLY A 677 -10.38 17.27 13.29
CA GLY A 677 -10.38 18.32 12.26
C GLY A 677 -10.01 17.81 10.85
N LEU A 678 -10.81 18.23 9.86
CA LEU A 678 -10.56 18.00 8.42
C LEU A 678 -10.47 16.52 8.03
N THR A 679 -11.28 15.64 8.63
CA THR A 679 -11.07 14.20 8.54
C THR A 679 -11.64 13.52 7.30
N GLN A 680 -12.93 13.72 6.99
CA GLN A 680 -13.67 12.91 6.00
C GLN A 680 -14.02 13.70 4.74
N GLY A 681 -13.54 13.25 3.58
CA GLY A 681 -13.83 13.84 2.27
C GLY A 681 -13.46 15.32 2.15
N THR A 682 -12.45 15.77 2.91
CA THR A 682 -12.19 17.19 3.16
C THR A 682 -11.05 17.73 2.28
N GLY A 683 -11.33 18.76 1.49
CA GLY A 683 -10.32 19.54 0.79
C GLY A 683 -10.01 20.84 1.53
N ALA A 684 -8.73 21.13 1.75
CA ALA A 684 -8.24 22.31 2.45
C ALA A 684 -6.99 22.89 1.77
N GLN A 685 -6.75 24.19 1.92
CA GLN A 685 -5.65 24.90 1.24
C GLN A 685 -5.62 24.68 -0.30
N MET A 686 -6.80 24.71 -0.94
CA MET A 686 -7.02 24.30 -2.34
C MET A 686 -6.75 22.80 -2.57
N GLY A 687 -7.18 21.97 -1.64
CA GLY A 687 -7.34 20.53 -1.85
C GLY A 687 -8.67 20.19 -2.51
N PHE A 688 -8.69 19.05 -3.20
CA PHE A 688 -9.88 18.36 -3.69
C PHE A 688 -9.99 17.01 -2.94
N GLY A 689 -10.73 17.00 -1.83
CA GLY A 689 -10.96 15.82 -1.02
C GLY A 689 -12.25 15.11 -1.40
N ILE A 690 -12.23 13.79 -1.43
CA ILE A 690 -13.37 12.93 -1.76
C ILE A 690 -13.39 11.74 -0.79
N LEU A 691 -14.52 11.51 -0.15
CA LEU A 691 -14.91 10.21 0.38
C LEU A 691 -16.13 9.79 -0.44
N PHE A 692 -16.04 8.62 -1.07
CA PHE A 692 -17.13 7.98 -1.80
C PHE A 692 -17.44 6.66 -1.12
N ASP A 693 -18.72 6.39 -1.00
CA ASP A 693 -19.27 5.16 -0.47
C ASP A 693 -20.39 4.68 -1.42
N TYR A 694 -20.61 3.38 -1.46
CA TYR A 694 -21.61 2.76 -2.29
C TYR A 694 -22.18 1.52 -1.59
N ASN A 695 -23.40 1.66 -1.06
CA ASN A 695 -24.21 0.59 -0.47
C ASN A 695 -23.67 0.04 0.88
N GLY A 696 -24.16 0.62 1.98
CA GLY A 696 -24.26 0.00 3.30
C GLY A 696 -25.34 0.68 4.17
N ASP A 697 -25.43 0.37 5.47
CA ASP A 697 -26.19 1.14 6.48
C ASP A 697 -25.17 1.92 7.38
N ASP A 698 -24.46 2.89 6.79
CA ASP A 698 -23.09 3.30 7.21
C ASP A 698 -22.97 4.34 8.34
N VAL A 699 -21.83 4.42 9.03
CA VAL A 699 -21.68 5.22 10.28
C VAL A 699 -20.52 6.23 10.21
N TYR A 700 -20.88 7.47 9.85
CA TYR A 700 -19.93 8.59 9.72
C TYR A 700 -19.80 9.40 11.03
N HIS A 701 -18.82 9.06 11.85
CA HIS A 701 -18.58 9.72 13.14
C HIS A 701 -18.09 11.16 13.02
N GLY A 702 -18.29 11.96 14.07
CA GLY A 702 -17.82 13.35 14.11
C GLY A 702 -18.64 14.28 13.22
N ARG A 703 -18.05 15.38 12.73
CA ARG A 703 -18.82 16.46 12.07
C ARG A 703 -18.25 17.01 10.77
N ASN A 704 -17.11 16.50 10.28
CA ASN A 704 -16.37 17.12 9.17
C ASN A 704 -16.67 16.54 7.78
N GLN A 705 -17.65 15.63 7.65
CA GLN A 705 -18.13 15.05 6.38
C GLN A 705 -18.25 16.10 5.28
N GLY A 706 -17.38 16.06 4.26
CA GLY A 706 -17.43 16.93 3.09
C GLY A 706 -17.28 18.43 3.39
N TYR A 707 -16.74 18.80 4.56
CA TYR A 707 -16.65 20.19 5.00
C TYR A 707 -15.53 20.94 4.27
N ALA A 708 -15.88 21.91 3.42
CA ALA A 708 -14.92 22.80 2.79
C ALA A 708 -14.65 24.02 3.69
N PRO A 709 -13.41 24.22 4.21
CA PRO A 709 -13.06 25.42 4.94
C PRO A 709 -13.13 26.66 4.03
N SER A 710 -13.55 27.81 4.56
CA SER A 710 -13.53 29.07 3.80
C SER A 710 -12.15 29.74 3.75
N SER A 711 -11.25 29.36 4.67
CA SER A 711 -9.90 29.90 4.77
C SER A 711 -8.91 29.17 3.87
N ILE A 712 -8.16 29.93 3.08
CA ILE A 712 -6.95 29.48 2.39
C ILE A 712 -5.84 30.50 2.67
N SER A 713 -4.67 30.01 3.08
CA SER A 713 -3.48 30.79 3.42
C SER A 713 -2.26 30.43 2.57
N TYR A 714 -2.27 29.27 1.91
CA TYR A 714 -1.17 28.83 1.03
C TYR A 714 -1.24 29.45 -0.37
N HIS A 715 -2.42 29.91 -0.80
CA HIS A 715 -2.70 30.42 -2.15
C HIS A 715 -3.70 31.58 -2.15
N ASP A 716 -3.55 32.50 -3.10
CA ASP A 716 -4.39 33.70 -3.17
C ASP A 716 -5.84 33.40 -3.61
N LEU A 717 -6.80 33.71 -2.74
CA LEU A 717 -8.21 33.82 -3.11
C LEU A 717 -8.49 35.21 -3.75
N PRO A 718 -9.40 35.30 -4.75
CA PRO A 718 -10.18 34.22 -5.34
C PRO A 718 -9.45 33.52 -6.51
N GLY A 719 -8.14 33.71 -6.66
CA GLY A 719 -7.34 33.24 -7.80
C GLY A 719 -7.21 31.72 -7.88
N CYS A 720 -7.08 31.03 -6.75
CA CYS A 720 -6.99 29.57 -6.66
C CYS A 720 -8.32 28.82 -6.77
N GLY A 721 -9.44 29.52 -7.01
CA GLY A 721 -10.78 28.92 -7.07
C GLY A 721 -11.37 28.66 -5.68
N GLY A 722 -10.75 27.82 -4.86
CA GLY A 722 -11.21 27.50 -3.50
C GLY A 722 -10.89 26.09 -3.07
N ASN A 723 -11.51 25.65 -1.98
CA ASN A 723 -11.52 24.25 -1.53
C ASN A 723 -12.69 23.50 -2.18
N PHE A 724 -12.50 22.21 -2.48
CA PHE A 724 -13.54 21.31 -2.95
C PHE A 724 -13.53 20.04 -2.09
N SER A 725 -14.70 19.63 -1.60
CA SER A 725 -14.82 18.61 -0.54
C SER A 725 -16.10 17.84 -0.72
N PHE A 726 -16.04 16.52 -0.75
CA PHE A 726 -17.15 15.66 -1.10
C PHE A 726 -17.21 14.47 -0.15
N VAL A 727 -18.36 14.27 0.50
CA VAL A 727 -18.86 12.93 0.83
C VAL A 727 -19.98 12.63 -0.17
N VAL A 728 -19.90 11.49 -0.84
CA VAL A 728 -20.88 11.00 -1.82
C VAL A 728 -21.23 9.58 -1.46
N ASP A 729 -22.51 9.30 -1.30
CA ASP A 729 -23.04 8.09 -0.66
C ASP A 729 -24.27 7.58 -1.44
N TYR A 730 -24.51 6.26 -1.44
CA TYR A 730 -25.38 5.54 -2.38
C TYR A 730 -26.09 4.29 -1.81
N GLY A 731 -26.77 4.40 -0.66
CA GLY A 731 -27.82 3.44 -0.31
C GLY A 731 -28.47 3.64 1.05
N GLY A 732 -29.11 2.57 1.54
CA GLY A 732 -29.27 2.30 2.97
C GLY A 732 -29.87 3.37 3.89
N LYS A 733 -29.34 3.44 5.12
CA LYS A 733 -29.86 4.17 6.29
C LYS A 733 -28.75 4.72 7.21
N ASP A 734 -27.77 5.32 6.57
CA ASP A 734 -26.56 5.96 7.09
C ASP A 734 -26.78 6.98 8.24
N ALA A 735 -25.80 7.03 9.14
CA ALA A 735 -25.81 7.73 10.42
C ALA A 735 -24.73 8.84 10.49
N TYR A 736 -24.99 9.97 9.84
CA TYR A 736 -24.05 11.11 9.82
C TYR A 736 -24.01 11.91 11.12
N GLY A 737 -22.87 11.92 11.82
CA GLY A 737 -22.64 12.72 13.03
C GLY A 737 -22.70 14.24 12.83
N CYS A 738 -22.66 14.73 11.57
CA CYS A 738 -22.95 16.12 11.23
C CYS A 738 -24.45 16.48 11.16
N GLY A 739 -25.35 15.51 11.24
CA GLY A 739 -26.80 15.72 11.14
C GLY A 739 -27.31 15.88 9.70
N ALA A 740 -26.61 15.28 8.72
CA ALA A 740 -27.21 14.97 7.41
C ALA A 740 -28.29 13.88 7.57
N ARG A 741 -29.01 13.53 6.49
CA ARG A 741 -30.15 12.60 6.52
C ARG A 741 -30.23 11.85 5.20
N ASN A 742 -30.56 10.57 5.21
CA ASN A 742 -30.70 9.77 4.00
C ASN A 742 -31.62 10.44 2.93
N SER A 743 -31.30 10.20 1.67
CA SER A 743 -31.72 10.90 0.45
C SER A 743 -31.47 12.43 0.41
N SER A 744 -30.36 12.95 0.93
CA SER A 744 -30.10 14.42 1.00
C SER A 744 -28.99 14.99 0.09
N TYR A 745 -28.93 16.32 0.06
CA TYR A 745 -27.93 17.09 -0.67
C TYR A 745 -27.64 18.39 0.08
N ILE A 746 -26.50 18.48 0.74
CA ILE A 746 -26.21 19.48 1.78
C ILE A 746 -24.89 20.21 1.50
N GLN A 747 -24.86 21.53 1.76
CA GLN A 747 -23.61 22.30 1.77
C GLN A 747 -22.97 22.24 3.15
N ARG A 748 -21.67 21.95 3.20
CA ARG A 748 -20.86 21.90 4.43
C ARG A 748 -19.72 22.90 4.35
N GLY A 749 -19.78 23.96 5.16
CA GLY A 749 -18.81 25.05 5.11
C GLY A 749 -19.04 25.99 3.92
N ASP A 750 -17.97 26.33 3.22
CA ASP A 750 -18.04 27.11 1.97
C ASP A 750 -18.77 26.33 0.85
N ALA A 751 -19.19 27.01 -0.21
CA ALA A 751 -20.02 26.45 -1.29
C ALA A 751 -19.42 25.20 -1.96
N GLY A 752 -18.09 25.05 -1.91
CA GLY A 752 -17.30 23.92 -2.40
C GLY A 752 -17.41 22.62 -1.59
N GLY A 753 -18.08 22.61 -0.43
CA GLY A 753 -18.21 21.43 0.43
C GLY A 753 -19.59 20.77 0.33
N PHE A 754 -19.61 19.47 0.04
CA PHE A 754 -20.79 18.69 -0.29
C PHE A 754 -20.89 17.46 0.62
N VAL A 755 -22.08 17.22 1.17
CA VAL A 755 -22.56 15.86 1.47
C VAL A 755 -23.68 15.59 0.48
N ILE A 756 -23.59 14.48 -0.23
CA ILE A 756 -24.55 14.01 -1.22
C ILE A 756 -24.85 12.57 -0.85
N ASP A 757 -26.10 12.24 -0.62
CA ASP A 757 -26.48 10.87 -0.31
C ASP A 757 -27.76 10.51 -1.08
N ARG A 758 -27.82 9.26 -1.54
CA ARG A 758 -28.72 8.82 -2.61
C ARG A 758 -29.29 7.44 -2.28
N PRO A 759 -30.62 7.25 -2.35
CA PRO A 759 -31.17 5.91 -2.26
C PRO A 759 -30.78 5.10 -3.50
N ARG A 760 -30.70 3.78 -3.35
CA ARG A 760 -30.56 2.86 -4.48
C ARG A 760 -31.79 2.95 -5.40
N GLN A 761 -31.63 2.47 -6.63
CA GLN A 761 -32.69 2.58 -7.62
C GLN A 761 -33.93 1.76 -7.25
N ASP A 762 -33.74 0.56 -6.70
CA ASP A 762 -34.80 -0.32 -6.19
C ASP A 762 -35.46 0.21 -4.92
N GLU A 763 -34.71 0.86 -4.03
CA GLU A 763 -35.27 1.62 -2.89
C GLU A 763 -36.20 2.74 -3.39
N SER A 764 -35.79 3.46 -4.44
CA SER A 764 -36.62 4.51 -5.06
C SER A 764 -37.89 3.95 -5.74
N ASP A 765 -37.80 2.77 -6.35
CA ASP A 765 -38.97 2.07 -6.91
C ASP A 765 -39.87 1.47 -5.81
N SER A 766 -39.32 1.06 -4.66
CA SER A 766 -40.10 0.57 -3.52
C SER A 766 -40.99 1.67 -2.92
N THR A 767 -40.45 2.88 -2.78
CA THR A 767 -41.18 4.04 -2.25
C THR A 767 -42.20 4.58 -3.26
N ALA A 768 -41.92 4.51 -4.56
CA ALA A 768 -42.89 4.82 -5.61
C ALA A 768 -44.15 3.91 -5.58
N ASN A 769 -43.98 2.65 -5.19
CA ASN A 769 -45.07 1.68 -5.06
C ASN A 769 -45.88 1.80 -3.75
N HIS A 770 -45.62 2.80 -2.91
CA HIS A 770 -46.38 3.09 -1.68
C HIS A 770 -47.10 4.44 -1.74
N SER A 771 -47.94 4.61 -2.78
CA SER A 771 -49.04 5.57 -2.73
C SER A 771 -50.04 5.19 -1.63
N PRO A 772 -50.48 6.12 -0.77
CA PRO A 772 -51.44 5.82 0.30
C PRO A 772 -52.82 5.48 -0.30
N PRO A 773 -53.62 4.63 0.36
CA PRO A 773 -54.95 4.26 -0.13
C PRO A 773 -55.88 5.47 -0.18
N GLU A 774 -56.60 5.64 -1.28
CA GLU A 774 -57.60 6.71 -1.42
C GLU A 774 -58.72 6.53 -0.39
N ASN A 775 -58.90 7.54 0.47
CA ASN A 775 -60.03 7.61 1.40
C ASN A 775 -61.34 7.83 0.61
N THR A 776 -62.02 6.72 0.28
CA THR A 776 -63.35 6.70 -0.33
C THR A 776 -64.43 7.05 0.70
N ALA A 777 -64.46 8.32 1.11
CA ALA A 777 -65.51 8.88 1.94
C ALA A 777 -66.82 8.99 1.14
N GLY A 778 -67.76 8.06 1.38
CA GLY A 778 -69.03 8.01 0.67
C GLY A 778 -70.18 8.71 1.39
N SER A 779 -70.77 9.72 0.73
CA SER A 779 -72.19 10.13 0.86
C SER A 779 -72.61 11.02 -0.31
#